data_AF-A0A6H1KQE2-F1
#
_entry.id   AF-A0A6H1KQE2-F1
#
_cell.length_a   1.000
_cell.length_b   1.000
_cell.length_c   1.000
_cell.angle_alpha   90.00
_cell.angle_beta   90.00
_cell.angle_gamma   90.00
#
_symmetry.space_group_name_H-M   'P 1'
#
loop_
_entity.id
_entity.type
_entity.pdbx_description
1 polymer ?
#
loop_
_entity_poly.entity_id
_entity_poly.type
_entity_poly.pdbx_seq_one_letter_code
_entity_poly.pdbx_strand_id
1 'polypeptide(L)'
;MSRDHVQSAERSADNAETPFLHLLARGAPAEAYEQPVLLARAESCPAARVAALEEAKLLALRVRSEMEGRRRREAELSALFETAHDLAGLRDLDAVLRAIVQRARSLLGTDVAYLSLHDEAEGDTYMRVTEGSVAARFQQLRLGMGEGLGGLVAQTARPYVTDDYFKDDRFQHTRTIDAGVRDEGLVAILGVPLMIGRHVIGVLFAADRRARIFEREQIALLGSFAALAAAAIDTANRLLETRSALDRLGRANEIIRDRSGVIERASDVHDRLAELVLRGGGVHDVAAAVSEVLDGTVEFTGTDTAPGAALQTSRAEGHAVRHGQDWVAAVAAGGELLGALVLGGQPGLDPVDQRTLERAAMVTSLLLLARRSAAEAEQRVRGELLDDLLDARDRDPRLLRERATRLHADLDAVHVVLAARLDTTAADADRAADARRRLWSAASHLAATGHGLAAARDGGTVLLLPLGPDETATDLARRTAGQLGTAVHEAVTVGASAPLEALAAHPEAVAAAYAEGQRCLEALRLLGRAGDGAAAEDFGFLGLLLAGDRDISGFVGRTIGQVVAYDQQRGTDLLRTLDAYFACGMSPARTKDDLHVHVNTVAQRLERVGRLLGEDWQSPARVLEIQLALRLHRLSTAARH
;
A
#
# COMPACT_ATOMS: atom_id res chain seq x y z
N MET A 1 103.56 -33.78 64.79
CA MET A 1 103.17 -34.67 63.67
C MET A 1 102.03 -35.57 64.13
N SER A 2 101.09 -35.88 63.24
CA SER A 2 99.97 -36.85 63.41
C SER A 2 98.60 -36.35 63.87
N ARG A 3 98.08 -35.28 63.25
CA ARG A 3 96.62 -35.06 63.08
C ARG A 3 96.19 -34.87 61.62
N ASP A 4 97.09 -34.44 60.74
CA ASP A 4 96.77 -34.24 59.31
C ASP A 4 96.70 -35.51 58.44
N HIS A 5 97.20 -36.66 58.91
CA HIS A 5 97.15 -37.90 58.13
C HIS A 5 95.88 -38.73 58.31
N VAL A 6 95.05 -38.45 59.33
CA VAL A 6 93.77 -39.15 59.52
C VAL A 6 92.64 -38.46 58.70
N GLN A 7 92.69 -37.14 58.57
CA GLN A 7 91.70 -36.36 57.80
C GLN A 7 91.80 -36.55 56.28
N SER A 8 92.96 -36.97 55.77
CA SER A 8 93.16 -37.28 54.35
C SER A 8 92.59 -38.65 53.94
N ALA A 9 92.40 -39.58 54.88
CA ALA A 9 91.84 -40.89 54.61
C ALA A 9 90.29 -40.87 54.61
N GLU A 10 89.68 -40.01 55.43
CA GLU A 10 88.21 -39.83 55.45
C GLU A 10 87.70 -39.08 54.21
N ARG A 11 88.45 -38.10 53.67
CA ARG A 11 88.08 -37.39 52.43
C ARG A 11 88.09 -38.24 51.15
N SER A 12 88.72 -39.40 51.16
CA SER A 12 88.76 -40.30 49.99
C SER A 12 87.51 -41.18 49.88
N ALA A 13 86.79 -41.41 50.98
CA ALA A 13 85.47 -42.04 50.95
C ALA A 13 84.37 -41.09 50.46
N ASP A 14 84.55 -39.77 50.63
CA ASP A 14 83.51 -38.74 50.48
C ASP A 14 83.04 -38.45 49.05
N ASN A 15 83.76 -38.89 48.01
CA ASN A 15 83.40 -38.50 46.64
C ASN A 15 83.09 -39.69 45.72
N ALA A 16 82.27 -40.64 46.18
CA ALA A 16 81.84 -41.79 45.38
C ALA A 16 80.80 -41.39 44.30
N GLU A 17 80.12 -40.27 44.49
CA GLU A 17 78.99 -39.83 43.65
C GLU A 17 79.44 -39.08 42.39
N THR A 18 80.53 -38.29 42.46
CA THR A 18 80.97 -37.40 41.37
C THR A 18 81.12 -38.08 40.00
N PRO A 19 81.71 -39.29 39.87
CA PRO A 19 81.77 -39.98 38.58
C PRO A 19 80.37 -40.24 37.99
N PHE A 20 79.41 -40.63 38.82
CA PHE A 20 78.04 -40.91 38.39
C PHE A 20 77.24 -39.64 38.08
N LEU A 21 77.48 -38.54 38.79
CA LEU A 21 76.89 -37.23 38.46
C LEU A 21 77.36 -36.72 37.09
N HIS A 22 78.63 -36.92 36.72
CA HIS A 22 79.12 -36.60 35.38
C HIS A 22 78.49 -37.49 34.28
N LEU A 23 78.28 -38.78 34.57
CA LEU A 23 77.59 -39.70 33.66
C LEU A 23 76.11 -39.31 33.46
N LEU A 24 75.43 -38.89 34.53
CA LEU A 24 74.06 -38.37 34.47
C LEU A 24 73.97 -37.08 33.64
N ALA A 25 74.88 -36.13 33.88
CA ALA A 25 74.89 -34.84 33.19
C ALA A 25 75.10 -34.97 31.67
N ARG A 26 75.89 -35.97 31.23
CA ARG A 26 76.15 -36.23 29.80
C ARG A 26 75.18 -37.22 29.16
N GLY A 27 74.25 -37.80 29.92
CA GLY A 27 73.30 -38.79 29.41
C GLY A 27 73.94 -40.10 28.95
N ALA A 28 74.93 -40.61 29.67
CA ALA A 28 75.65 -41.83 29.30
C ALA A 28 74.76 -43.11 29.29
N PRO A 29 75.08 -44.14 28.48
CA PRO A 29 74.37 -45.41 28.47
C PRO A 29 74.52 -46.19 29.78
N ALA A 30 73.63 -47.14 30.07
CA ALA A 30 73.57 -47.87 31.36
C ALA A 30 74.87 -48.60 31.69
N GLU A 31 75.45 -49.18 30.66
CA GLU A 31 76.71 -49.92 30.72
C GLU A 31 77.86 -49.05 31.23
N ALA A 32 77.85 -47.75 30.95
CA ALA A 32 78.89 -46.82 31.40
C ALA A 32 78.88 -46.60 32.93
N TYR A 33 77.76 -46.87 33.60
CA TYR A 33 77.66 -46.75 35.06
C TYR A 33 78.32 -47.91 35.81
N GLU A 34 78.71 -49.01 35.13
CA GLU A 34 79.52 -50.06 35.75
C GLU A 34 81.01 -49.69 35.82
N GLN A 35 81.47 -48.83 34.92
CA GLN A 35 82.89 -48.51 34.74
C GLN A 35 83.58 -47.96 36.00
N PRO A 36 83.00 -47.03 36.78
CA PRO A 36 83.64 -46.53 38.01
C PRO A 36 83.80 -47.60 39.10
N VAL A 37 82.87 -48.55 39.19
CA VAL A 37 82.92 -49.68 40.15
C VAL A 37 83.98 -50.69 39.72
N LEU A 38 84.05 -51.01 38.42
CA LEU A 38 85.04 -51.94 37.86
C LEU A 38 86.48 -51.42 38.00
N LEU A 39 86.70 -50.13 37.76
CA LEU A 39 88.02 -49.49 37.95
C LEU A 39 88.46 -49.54 39.42
N ALA A 40 87.57 -49.21 40.36
CA ALA A 40 87.89 -49.27 41.79
C ALA A 40 88.23 -50.70 42.26
N ARG A 41 87.58 -51.73 41.69
CA ARG A 41 87.91 -53.14 41.94
C ARG A 41 89.27 -53.52 41.35
N ALA A 42 89.59 -53.06 40.14
CA ALA A 42 90.86 -53.33 39.48
C ALA A 42 92.06 -52.66 40.18
N GLU A 43 91.86 -51.48 40.76
CA GLU A 43 92.87 -50.71 41.51
C GLU A 43 93.03 -51.18 42.97
N SER A 44 92.36 -52.26 43.38
CA SER A 44 92.39 -52.81 44.76
C SER A 44 92.01 -51.77 45.83
N CYS A 45 91.02 -50.92 45.54
CA CYS A 45 90.50 -49.95 46.51
C CYS A 45 89.90 -50.63 47.76
N PRO A 46 89.85 -49.95 48.92
CA PRO A 46 89.23 -50.48 50.13
C PRO A 46 87.77 -50.93 49.90
N ALA A 47 87.36 -52.03 50.52
CA ALA A 47 86.00 -52.60 50.35
C ALA A 47 84.88 -51.58 50.64
N ALA A 48 85.08 -50.69 51.62
CA ALA A 48 84.15 -49.60 51.94
C ALA A 48 83.95 -48.61 50.78
N ARG A 49 85.00 -48.33 50.00
CA ARG A 49 84.94 -47.43 48.83
C ARG A 49 84.20 -48.09 47.66
N VAL A 50 84.42 -49.38 47.44
CA VAL A 50 83.70 -50.15 46.40
C VAL A 50 82.21 -50.27 46.74
N ALA A 51 81.86 -50.50 48.02
CA ALA A 51 80.47 -50.53 48.47
C ALA A 51 79.77 -49.16 48.28
N ALA A 52 80.43 -48.06 48.63
CA ALA A 52 79.90 -46.71 48.42
C ALA A 52 79.68 -46.40 46.92
N LEU A 53 80.56 -46.88 46.03
CA LEU A 53 80.39 -46.73 44.58
C LEU A 53 79.24 -47.58 44.03
N GLU A 54 79.02 -48.79 44.55
CA GLU A 54 77.86 -49.64 44.17
C GLU A 54 76.54 -48.98 44.59
N GLU A 55 76.47 -48.42 45.81
CA GLU A 55 75.29 -47.70 46.28
C GLU A 55 75.01 -46.44 45.43
N ALA A 56 76.04 -45.64 45.17
CA ALA A 56 75.94 -44.45 44.32
C ALA A 56 75.54 -44.79 42.87
N LYS A 57 76.03 -45.92 42.32
CA LYS A 57 75.61 -46.44 41.00
C LYS A 57 74.12 -46.73 40.97
N LEU A 58 73.60 -47.47 41.96
CA LEU A 58 72.17 -47.83 42.03
C LEU A 58 71.28 -46.59 42.13
N LEU A 59 71.67 -45.62 42.94
CA LEU A 59 71.00 -44.31 43.05
C LEU A 59 71.02 -43.56 41.72
N ALA A 60 72.17 -43.48 41.05
CA ALA A 60 72.30 -42.80 39.77
C ALA A 60 71.47 -43.46 38.66
N LEU A 61 71.45 -44.80 38.59
CA LEU A 61 70.60 -45.54 37.65
C LEU A 61 69.10 -45.31 37.91
N ARG A 62 68.69 -45.18 39.17
CA ARG A 62 67.31 -44.82 39.54
C ARG A 62 66.94 -43.41 39.09
N VAL A 63 67.80 -42.42 39.35
CA VAL A 63 67.61 -41.02 38.89
C VAL A 63 67.53 -40.97 37.36
N ARG A 64 68.41 -41.70 36.67
CA ARG A 64 68.36 -41.76 35.20
C ARG A 64 67.05 -42.32 34.69
N SER A 65 66.58 -43.44 35.23
CA SER A 65 65.29 -44.04 34.87
C SER A 65 64.14 -43.06 35.06
N GLU A 66 64.15 -42.28 36.15
CA GLU A 66 63.13 -41.26 36.39
C GLU A 66 63.21 -40.10 35.40
N MET A 67 64.43 -39.62 35.08
CA MET A 67 64.66 -38.56 34.09
C MET A 67 64.29 -39.00 32.67
N GLU A 68 64.62 -40.24 32.28
CA GLU A 68 64.23 -40.84 31.01
C GLU A 68 62.69 -40.94 30.92
N GLY A 69 62.03 -41.36 32.00
CA GLY A 69 60.57 -41.39 32.08
C GLY A 69 59.92 -40.00 32.05
N ARG A 70 60.55 -38.96 32.62
CA ARG A 70 60.07 -37.56 32.52
C ARG A 70 60.24 -37.01 31.10
N ARG A 71 61.42 -37.18 30.49
CA ARG A 71 61.68 -36.74 29.10
C ARG A 71 60.74 -37.41 28.10
N ARG A 72 60.46 -38.72 28.27
CA ARG A 72 59.51 -39.44 27.43
C ARG A 72 58.10 -38.85 27.55
N ARG A 73 57.62 -38.61 28.77
CA ARG A 73 56.32 -37.96 29.02
C ARG A 73 56.24 -36.55 28.45
N GLU A 74 57.31 -35.77 28.56
CA GLU A 74 57.37 -34.42 27.99
C GLU A 74 57.31 -34.43 26.46
N ALA A 75 58.02 -35.36 25.82
CA ALA A 75 57.95 -35.56 24.37
C ALA A 75 56.56 -36.03 23.92
N GLU A 76 55.94 -36.97 24.64
CA GLU A 76 54.57 -37.43 24.39
C GLU A 76 53.55 -36.29 24.51
N LEU A 77 53.62 -35.48 25.57
CA LEU A 77 52.76 -34.31 25.76
C LEU A 77 52.97 -33.27 24.66
N SER A 78 54.22 -32.98 24.28
CA SER A 78 54.54 -32.02 23.22
C SER A 78 53.95 -32.47 21.88
N ALA A 79 54.09 -33.76 21.54
CA ALA A 79 53.51 -34.33 20.33
C ALA A 79 51.96 -34.27 20.33
N LEU A 80 51.32 -34.49 21.50
CA LEU A 80 49.87 -34.33 21.64
C LEU A 80 49.42 -32.86 21.50
N PHE A 81 50.17 -31.90 22.06
CA PHE A 81 49.85 -30.47 21.96
C PHE A 81 49.99 -29.91 20.55
N GLU A 82 51.10 -30.21 19.86
CA GLU A 82 51.29 -29.86 18.43
C GLU A 82 50.15 -30.43 17.59
N THR A 83 49.70 -31.64 17.94
CA THR A 83 48.59 -32.29 17.28
C THR A 83 47.23 -31.67 17.53
N ALA A 84 46.92 -31.31 18.77
CA ALA A 84 45.70 -30.57 19.08
C ALA A 84 45.67 -29.22 18.33
N HIS A 85 46.82 -28.54 18.25
CA HIS A 85 46.93 -27.25 17.56
C HIS A 85 46.68 -27.37 16.05
N ASP A 86 47.33 -28.33 15.41
CA ASP A 86 47.19 -28.51 13.96
C ASP A 86 45.80 -28.99 13.56
N LEU A 87 45.17 -29.85 14.37
CA LEU A 87 43.79 -30.28 14.14
C LEU A 87 42.79 -29.14 14.33
N ALA A 88 43.01 -28.25 15.29
CA ALA A 88 42.15 -27.09 15.52
C ALA A 88 42.18 -26.06 14.37
N GLY A 89 43.27 -26.02 13.59
CA GLY A 89 43.40 -25.14 12.42
C GLY A 89 42.66 -25.64 11.17
N LEU A 90 42.27 -26.91 11.13
CA LEU A 90 41.62 -27.52 9.97
C LEU A 90 40.11 -27.27 10.00
N ARG A 91 39.57 -26.87 8.85
CA ARG A 91 38.14 -26.50 8.68
C ARG A 91 37.35 -27.49 7.83
N ASP A 92 38.04 -28.46 7.23
CA ASP A 92 37.48 -29.48 6.36
C ASP A 92 37.56 -30.83 7.08
N LEU A 93 36.42 -31.51 7.23
CA LEU A 93 36.31 -32.79 7.90
C LEU A 93 37.26 -33.82 7.28
N ASP A 94 37.38 -33.87 5.95
CA ASP A 94 38.21 -34.85 5.27
C ASP A 94 39.71 -34.59 5.48
N ALA A 95 40.10 -33.33 5.63
CA ALA A 95 41.46 -32.96 6.02
C ALA A 95 41.73 -33.33 7.50
N VAL A 96 40.78 -33.07 8.40
CA VAL A 96 40.86 -33.42 9.83
C VAL A 96 41.05 -34.93 10.00
N LEU A 97 40.20 -35.75 9.37
CA LEU A 97 40.24 -37.20 9.50
C LEU A 97 41.55 -37.80 8.97
N ARG A 98 42.08 -37.30 7.84
CA ARG A 98 43.40 -37.70 7.31
C ARG A 98 44.54 -37.33 8.24
N ALA A 99 44.53 -36.11 8.77
CA ALA A 99 45.53 -35.67 9.73
C ALA A 99 45.51 -36.53 11.01
N ILE A 100 44.32 -36.95 11.46
CA ILE A 100 44.19 -37.82 12.64
C ILE A 100 44.89 -39.16 12.43
N VAL A 101 44.58 -39.88 11.35
CA VAL A 101 45.17 -41.21 11.11
C VAL A 101 46.68 -41.13 10.84
N GLN A 102 47.15 -40.10 10.14
CA GLN A 102 48.57 -39.87 9.89
C GLN A 102 49.36 -39.67 11.18
N ARG A 103 48.79 -38.93 12.13
CA ARG A 103 49.40 -38.68 13.43
C ARG A 103 49.31 -39.89 14.34
N ALA A 104 48.19 -40.61 14.36
CA ALA A 104 48.07 -41.87 15.13
C ALA A 104 49.19 -42.84 14.76
N ARG A 105 49.42 -43.03 13.45
CA ARG A 105 50.47 -43.88 12.91
C ARG A 105 51.87 -43.43 13.35
N SER A 106 52.14 -42.13 13.23
CA SER A 106 53.44 -41.55 13.58
C SER A 106 53.71 -41.59 15.09
N LEU A 107 52.69 -41.33 15.92
CA LEU A 107 52.78 -41.27 17.37
C LEU A 107 53.09 -42.64 18.01
N LEU A 108 52.51 -43.71 17.46
CA LEU A 108 52.74 -45.08 17.95
C LEU A 108 53.83 -45.85 17.19
N GLY A 109 54.28 -45.31 16.06
CA GLY A 109 55.23 -45.98 15.16
C GLY A 109 54.68 -47.33 14.69
N THR A 110 53.46 -47.35 14.16
CA THR A 110 52.81 -48.55 13.61
C THR A 110 52.85 -48.58 12.09
N ASP A 111 52.69 -49.76 11.50
CA ASP A 111 52.63 -49.94 10.05
C ASP A 111 51.41 -49.25 9.44
N VAL A 112 50.25 -49.37 10.11
CA VAL A 112 48.96 -48.88 9.64
C VAL A 112 48.23 -48.15 10.77
N ALA A 113 47.50 -47.09 10.43
CA ALA A 113 46.48 -46.50 11.29
C ALA A 113 45.22 -46.23 10.47
N TYR A 114 44.05 -46.35 11.09
CA TYR A 114 42.79 -46.18 10.39
C TYR A 114 41.70 -45.75 11.36
N LEU A 115 40.61 -45.22 10.81
CA LEU A 115 39.51 -44.67 11.57
C LEU A 115 38.18 -45.12 10.94
N SER A 116 37.32 -45.68 11.78
CA SER A 116 35.92 -45.90 11.43
C SER A 116 35.03 -44.83 12.05
N LEU A 117 33.95 -44.48 11.36
CA LEU A 117 32.89 -43.63 11.91
C LEU A 117 31.62 -44.46 12.09
N HIS A 118 30.81 -44.06 13.06
CA HIS A 118 29.50 -44.64 13.28
C HIS A 118 28.50 -44.09 12.26
N ASP A 119 27.72 -44.99 11.66
CA ASP A 119 26.58 -44.65 10.82
C ASP A 119 25.29 -44.90 11.61
N GLU A 120 24.65 -43.82 12.07
CA GLU A 120 23.44 -43.92 12.87
C GLU A 120 22.25 -44.52 12.10
N ALA A 121 22.22 -44.39 10.77
CA ALA A 121 21.10 -44.87 9.96
C ALA A 121 21.13 -46.39 9.78
N GLU A 122 22.33 -46.95 9.57
CA GLU A 122 22.55 -48.38 9.37
C GLU A 122 22.89 -49.12 10.69
N GLY A 123 23.23 -48.38 11.76
CA GLY A 123 23.51 -48.94 13.08
C GLY A 123 24.87 -49.66 13.19
N ASP A 124 25.77 -49.44 12.24
CA ASP A 124 27.09 -50.08 12.16
C ASP A 124 28.22 -49.02 12.14
N THR A 125 29.46 -49.46 11.93
CA THR A 125 30.60 -48.56 11.69
C THR A 125 31.20 -48.86 10.32
N TYR A 126 31.70 -47.83 9.64
CA TYR A 126 32.34 -47.99 8.34
C TYR A 126 33.72 -47.36 8.31
N MET A 127 34.61 -47.94 7.52
CA MET A 127 35.95 -47.41 7.32
C MET A 127 35.89 -46.06 6.61
N ARG A 128 36.33 -44.99 7.27
CA ARG A 128 36.26 -43.63 6.72
C ARG A 128 37.58 -43.19 6.12
N VAL A 129 38.68 -43.37 6.86
CA VAL A 129 40.04 -43.00 6.40
C VAL A 129 41.04 -44.03 6.90
N THR A 130 42.01 -44.37 6.05
CA THR A 130 43.15 -45.23 6.39
C THR A 130 44.46 -44.56 6.00
N GLU A 131 45.53 -44.91 6.69
CA GLU A 131 46.90 -44.48 6.42
C GLU A 131 47.84 -45.69 6.52
N GLY A 132 48.63 -45.93 5.47
CA GLY A 132 49.52 -47.10 5.38
C GLY A 132 48.86 -48.41 4.92
N SER A 133 47.55 -48.37 4.62
CA SER A 133 46.78 -49.50 4.06
C SER A 133 46.91 -49.58 2.54
N VAL A 134 46.95 -50.80 2.00
CA VAL A 134 47.06 -51.07 0.55
C VAL A 134 45.91 -51.92 0.00
N ALA A 135 45.16 -52.63 0.86
CA ALA A 135 44.08 -53.51 0.44
C ALA A 135 42.76 -52.75 0.27
N ALA A 136 42.25 -52.65 -0.96
CA ALA A 136 40.99 -51.97 -1.27
C ALA A 136 39.78 -52.59 -0.51
N ARG A 137 39.80 -53.91 -0.29
CA ARG A 137 38.77 -54.62 0.49
C ARG A 137 38.74 -54.17 1.95
N PHE A 138 39.90 -53.88 2.54
CA PHE A 138 40.01 -53.40 3.90
C PHE A 138 39.52 -51.96 4.04
N GLN A 139 39.82 -51.11 3.06
CA GLN A 139 39.42 -49.69 3.03
C GLN A 139 37.91 -49.46 2.91
N GLN A 140 37.14 -50.46 2.46
CA GLN A 140 35.69 -50.39 2.26
C GLN A 140 34.89 -51.21 3.29
N LEU A 141 35.55 -51.70 4.33
CA LEU A 141 34.95 -52.59 5.30
C LEU A 141 33.93 -51.85 6.18
N ARG A 142 32.79 -52.52 6.44
CA ARG A 142 31.81 -52.13 7.48
C ARG A 142 31.80 -53.20 8.57
N LEU A 143 31.60 -52.77 9.82
CA LEU A 143 31.64 -53.61 11.00
C LEU A 143 30.38 -53.34 11.84
N GLY A 144 29.58 -54.37 12.09
CA GLY A 144 28.46 -54.30 13.02
C GLY A 144 28.92 -54.10 14.47
N MET A 145 28.00 -53.66 15.33
CA MET A 145 28.29 -53.52 16.77
C MET A 145 28.65 -54.87 17.39
N GLY A 146 29.80 -54.95 18.05
CA GLY A 146 30.36 -56.20 18.61
C GLY A 146 31.11 -57.09 17.62
N GLU A 147 31.10 -56.79 16.32
CA GLU A 147 31.83 -57.57 15.30
C GLU A 147 33.28 -57.10 15.14
N GLY A 148 34.21 -58.04 15.24
CA GLY A 148 35.65 -57.77 15.27
C GLY A 148 36.08 -56.90 16.45
N LEU A 149 37.37 -56.58 16.52
CA LEU A 149 37.91 -55.69 17.56
C LEU A 149 37.24 -54.30 17.52
N GLY A 150 36.99 -53.77 16.31
CA GLY A 150 36.42 -52.45 16.11
C GLY A 150 34.96 -52.33 16.57
N GLY A 151 34.12 -53.29 16.21
CA GLY A 151 32.74 -53.35 16.68
C GLY A 151 32.65 -53.52 18.20
N LEU A 152 33.56 -54.28 18.82
CA LEU A 152 33.63 -54.42 20.27
C LEU A 152 33.97 -53.10 20.96
N VAL A 153 34.96 -52.36 20.45
CA VAL A 153 35.31 -51.01 20.96
C VAL A 153 34.11 -50.06 20.83
N ALA A 154 33.42 -50.08 19.68
CA ALA A 154 32.25 -49.25 19.44
C ALA A 154 31.09 -49.59 20.39
N GLN A 155 30.84 -50.88 20.65
CA GLN A 155 29.75 -51.33 21.53
C GLN A 155 30.01 -51.00 23.01
N THR A 156 31.26 -51.12 23.46
CA THR A 156 31.61 -51.04 24.89
C THR A 156 32.13 -49.66 25.32
N ALA A 157 32.47 -48.80 24.36
CA ALA A 157 33.14 -47.51 24.57
C ALA A 157 34.44 -47.64 25.41
N ARG A 158 35.19 -48.73 25.21
CA ARG A 158 36.46 -49.00 25.92
C ARG A 158 37.58 -49.37 24.95
N PRO A 159 38.85 -49.07 25.28
CA PRO A 159 39.97 -49.48 24.45
C PRO A 159 40.20 -51.00 24.54
N TYR A 160 40.45 -51.63 23.39
CA TYR A 160 40.82 -53.05 23.29
C TYR A 160 42.07 -53.22 22.43
N VAL A 161 42.87 -54.22 22.77
CA VAL A 161 44.11 -54.53 22.09
C VAL A 161 44.32 -56.02 21.95
N THR A 162 44.86 -56.44 20.82
CA THR A 162 45.24 -57.83 20.52
C THR A 162 46.67 -57.86 19.98
N ASP A 163 47.46 -58.83 20.43
CA ASP A 163 48.82 -59.11 19.96
C ASP A 163 48.84 -60.05 18.74
N ASP A 164 47.77 -60.84 18.56
CA ASP A 164 47.48 -61.66 17.39
C ASP A 164 45.96 -61.78 17.17
N TYR A 165 45.45 -60.99 16.22
CA TYR A 165 44.03 -60.87 15.91
C TYR A 165 43.35 -62.22 15.66
N PHE A 166 44.00 -63.15 14.96
CA PHE A 166 43.36 -64.42 14.58
C PHE A 166 43.33 -65.46 15.71
N LYS A 167 43.99 -65.20 16.84
CA LYS A 167 44.02 -66.09 18.02
C LYS A 167 43.20 -65.57 19.20
N ASP A 168 42.50 -64.44 19.03
CA ASP A 168 41.87 -63.72 20.13
C ASP A 168 40.35 -63.93 20.14
N ASP A 169 39.88 -64.87 20.94
CA ASP A 169 38.45 -65.23 21.04
C ASP A 169 37.59 -64.18 21.80
N ARG A 170 38.13 -63.02 22.17
CA ARG A 170 37.40 -61.99 22.96
C ARG A 170 36.38 -61.19 22.15
N PHE A 171 36.44 -61.24 20.82
CA PHE A 171 35.52 -60.53 19.94
C PHE A 171 34.98 -61.45 18.85
N GLN A 172 33.86 -61.07 18.23
CA GLN A 172 33.21 -61.91 17.23
C GLN A 172 33.94 -61.83 15.89
N HIS A 173 34.58 -62.93 15.49
CA HIS A 173 35.14 -63.09 14.15
C HIS A 173 34.05 -63.27 13.09
N THR A 174 34.15 -62.53 11.98
CA THR A 174 33.24 -62.66 10.84
C THR A 174 34.02 -62.87 9.55
N ARG A 175 33.45 -63.65 8.62
CA ARG A 175 34.12 -63.99 7.35
C ARG A 175 34.55 -62.76 6.56
N THR A 176 33.75 -61.69 6.58
CA THR A 176 34.02 -60.45 5.83
C THR A 176 35.16 -59.66 6.47
N ILE A 177 35.13 -59.45 7.79
CA ILE A 177 36.15 -58.69 8.52
C ILE A 177 37.47 -59.45 8.50
N ASP A 178 37.46 -60.75 8.80
CA ASP A 178 38.67 -61.57 8.84
C ASP A 178 39.36 -61.65 7.48
N ALA A 179 38.59 -61.70 6.38
CA ALA A 179 39.14 -61.67 5.04
C ALA A 179 39.82 -60.31 4.75
N GLY A 180 39.23 -59.19 5.19
CA GLY A 180 39.83 -57.87 5.04
C GLY A 180 41.11 -57.70 5.86
N VAL A 181 41.09 -58.12 7.12
CA VAL A 181 42.25 -58.09 8.04
C VAL A 181 43.39 -58.96 7.50
N ARG A 182 43.07 -60.14 6.94
CA ARG A 182 44.06 -61.05 6.34
C ARG A 182 44.66 -60.49 5.06
N ASP A 183 43.86 -59.84 4.21
CA ASP A 183 44.29 -59.24 2.94
C ASP A 183 45.25 -58.06 3.19
N GLU A 184 45.00 -57.26 4.22
CA GLU A 184 45.91 -56.17 4.65
C GLU A 184 47.14 -56.69 5.42
N GLY A 185 47.08 -57.91 5.94
CA GLY A 185 48.16 -58.57 6.68
C GLY A 185 48.32 -58.07 8.12
N LEU A 186 47.24 -57.58 8.74
CA LEU A 186 47.30 -57.07 10.13
C LEU A 186 47.33 -58.23 11.13
N VAL A 187 48.20 -58.11 12.14
CA VAL A 187 48.38 -59.11 13.19
C VAL A 187 48.06 -58.52 14.56
N ALA A 188 48.76 -57.45 14.96
CA ALA A 188 48.50 -56.76 16.21
C ALA A 188 47.65 -55.52 15.96
N ILE A 189 46.58 -55.32 16.74
CA ILE A 189 45.64 -54.20 16.56
C ILE A 189 45.27 -53.61 17.92
N LEU A 190 45.40 -52.29 18.03
CA LEU A 190 44.89 -51.47 19.13
C LEU A 190 43.74 -50.60 18.59
N GLY A 191 42.56 -50.71 19.20
CA GLY A 191 41.41 -49.87 18.92
C GLY A 191 40.99 -49.06 20.14
N VAL A 192 40.75 -47.76 19.95
CA VAL A 192 40.26 -46.85 21.00
C VAL A 192 39.05 -46.06 20.53
N PRO A 193 38.05 -45.82 21.40
CA PRO A 193 36.83 -45.14 20.99
C PRO A 193 37.04 -43.63 20.80
N LEU A 194 36.42 -43.05 19.78
CA LEU A 194 36.27 -41.62 19.61
C LEU A 194 34.95 -41.19 20.28
N MET A 195 35.05 -40.41 21.35
CA MET A 195 33.91 -40.11 22.23
C MET A 195 33.51 -38.64 22.17
N ILE A 196 32.21 -38.38 22.01
CA ILE A 196 31.59 -37.07 22.29
C ILE A 196 30.62 -37.26 23.46
N GLY A 197 30.99 -36.72 24.63
CA GLY A 197 30.23 -36.93 25.86
C GLY A 197 30.15 -38.43 26.20
N ARG A 198 28.97 -39.03 26.02
CA ARG A 198 28.72 -40.46 26.25
C ARG A 198 28.56 -41.29 24.96
N HIS A 199 28.66 -40.67 23.79
CA HIS A 199 28.39 -41.32 22.50
C HIS A 199 29.69 -41.64 21.79
N VAL A 200 29.78 -42.84 21.21
CA VAL A 200 30.89 -43.25 20.36
C VAL A 200 30.60 -42.77 18.94
N ILE A 201 31.39 -41.84 18.43
CA ILE A 201 31.25 -41.35 17.04
C ILE A 201 32.06 -42.16 16.04
N GLY A 202 32.96 -43.02 16.53
CA GLY A 202 33.87 -43.81 15.72
C GLY A 202 34.93 -44.50 16.55
N VAL A 203 35.86 -45.18 15.88
CA VAL A 203 36.98 -45.88 16.51
C VAL A 203 38.26 -45.53 15.77
N LEU A 204 39.31 -45.20 16.52
CA LEU A 204 40.65 -44.95 16.01
C LEU A 204 41.52 -46.17 16.27
N PHE A 205 42.24 -46.60 15.25
CA PHE A 205 43.05 -47.82 15.28
C PHE A 205 44.50 -47.56 14.93
N ALA A 206 45.36 -48.37 15.55
CA ALA A 206 46.75 -48.51 15.19
C ALA A 206 47.09 -50.00 15.12
N ALA A 207 47.72 -50.43 14.03
CA ALA A 207 47.94 -51.84 13.75
C ALA A 207 49.31 -52.10 13.12
N ASP A 208 49.87 -53.28 13.41
CA ASP A 208 51.12 -53.77 12.85
C ASP A 208 50.92 -55.10 12.12
N ARG A 209 51.73 -55.32 11.08
CA ARG A 209 51.73 -56.58 10.30
C ARG A 209 52.52 -57.71 10.98
N ARG A 210 53.01 -57.45 12.19
CA ARG A 210 53.73 -58.40 13.04
C ARG A 210 53.11 -58.42 14.43
N ALA A 211 53.29 -59.53 15.15
CA ALA A 211 52.90 -59.61 16.54
C ALA A 211 53.63 -58.52 17.36
N ARG A 212 52.87 -57.77 18.15
CA ARG A 212 53.36 -56.67 18.99
C ARG A 212 52.50 -56.58 20.24
N ILE A 213 53.16 -56.43 21.38
CA ILE A 213 52.49 -56.09 22.64
C ILE A 213 52.44 -54.56 22.74
N PHE A 214 51.24 -53.99 22.78
CA PHE A 214 51.07 -52.57 23.09
C PHE A 214 51.07 -52.37 24.61
N GLU A 215 52.00 -51.54 25.09
CA GLU A 215 52.12 -51.24 26.51
C GLU A 215 50.98 -50.33 27.00
N ARG A 216 50.76 -50.27 28.33
CA ARG A 216 49.67 -49.47 28.92
C ARG A 216 49.80 -47.99 28.59
N GLU A 217 51.03 -47.51 28.53
CA GLU A 217 51.42 -46.15 28.15
C GLU A 217 50.97 -45.84 26.71
N GLN A 218 51.15 -46.79 25.79
CA GLN A 218 50.75 -46.65 24.39
C GLN A 218 49.22 -46.64 24.22
N ILE A 219 48.50 -47.48 24.98
CA ILE A 219 47.04 -47.49 25.01
C ILE A 219 46.52 -46.14 25.54
N ALA A 220 47.10 -45.65 26.64
CA ALA A 220 46.73 -44.35 27.23
C ALA A 220 47.04 -43.18 26.30
N LEU A 221 48.18 -43.24 25.59
CA LEU A 221 48.57 -42.24 24.61
C LEU A 221 47.57 -42.16 23.44
N LEU A 222 47.22 -43.30 22.83
CA LEU A 222 46.24 -43.32 21.74
C LEU A 222 44.85 -42.92 22.23
N GLY A 223 44.46 -43.35 23.43
CA GLY A 223 43.18 -42.96 24.05
C GLY A 223 43.10 -41.44 24.29
N SER A 224 44.19 -40.82 24.76
CA SER A 224 44.27 -39.37 24.93
C SER A 224 44.21 -38.64 23.59
N PHE A 225 44.90 -39.18 22.58
CA PHE A 225 44.84 -38.65 21.22
C PHE A 225 43.43 -38.78 20.61
N ALA A 226 42.75 -39.90 20.81
CA ALA A 226 41.39 -40.14 20.36
C ALA A 226 40.39 -39.15 20.98
N ALA A 227 40.56 -38.76 22.25
CA ALA A 227 39.73 -37.73 22.87
C ALA A 227 39.88 -36.37 22.17
N LEU A 228 41.11 -35.98 21.80
CA LEU A 228 41.38 -34.75 21.05
C LEU A 228 40.82 -34.83 19.62
N ALA A 229 41.02 -35.98 18.96
CA ALA A 229 40.51 -36.25 17.62
C ALA A 229 38.97 -36.17 17.56
N ALA A 230 38.27 -36.74 18.56
CA ALA A 230 36.82 -36.69 18.64
C ALA A 230 36.29 -35.25 18.75
N ALA A 231 36.95 -34.41 19.57
CA ALA A 231 36.60 -32.99 19.69
C ALA A 231 36.83 -32.20 18.38
N ALA A 232 37.91 -32.50 17.65
CA ALA A 232 38.19 -31.89 16.35
C ALA A 232 37.15 -32.30 15.29
N ILE A 233 36.74 -33.57 15.27
CA ILE A 233 35.70 -34.09 14.38
C ILE A 233 34.34 -33.42 14.67
N ASP A 234 33.95 -33.31 15.95
CA ASP A 234 32.71 -32.60 16.36
C ASP A 234 32.70 -31.15 15.86
N THR A 235 33.82 -30.45 16.08
CA THR A 235 33.96 -29.05 15.68
C THR A 235 33.84 -28.87 14.17
N ALA A 236 34.49 -29.75 13.38
CA ALA A 236 34.40 -29.71 11.93
C ALA A 236 32.96 -29.99 11.43
N ASN A 237 32.27 -30.98 12.01
CA ASN A 237 30.88 -31.28 11.67
C ASN A 237 29.94 -30.11 11.97
N ARG A 238 30.00 -29.52 13.17
CA ARG A 238 29.17 -28.36 13.55
C ARG A 238 29.39 -27.14 12.67
N LEU A 239 30.63 -26.89 12.25
CA LEU A 239 30.96 -25.80 11.33
C LEU A 239 30.34 -26.03 9.94
N LEU A 240 30.35 -27.27 9.44
CA LEU A 240 29.71 -27.62 8.17
C LEU A 240 28.18 -27.44 8.23
N GLU A 241 27.55 -27.91 9.30
CA GLU A 241 26.10 -27.75 9.53
C GLU A 241 25.69 -26.28 9.58
N THR A 242 26.44 -25.46 10.34
CA THR A 242 26.15 -24.03 10.50
C THR A 242 26.23 -23.29 9.15
N ARG A 243 27.24 -23.59 8.34
CA ARG A 243 27.37 -23.00 6.99
C ARG A 243 26.21 -23.40 6.07
N SER A 244 25.85 -24.68 6.05
CA SER A 244 24.71 -25.17 5.26
C SER A 244 23.39 -24.53 5.70
N ALA A 245 23.21 -24.27 7.00
CA ALA A 245 22.06 -23.53 7.52
C ALA A 245 22.06 -22.06 7.07
N LEU A 246 23.20 -21.37 7.12
CA LEU A 246 23.35 -19.99 6.64
C LEU A 246 23.05 -19.87 5.14
N ASP A 247 23.56 -20.77 4.31
CA ASP A 247 23.30 -20.77 2.86
C ASP A 247 21.82 -20.98 2.56
N ARG A 248 21.14 -21.87 3.30
CA ARG A 248 19.69 -22.08 3.18
C ARG A 248 18.91 -20.83 3.59
N LEU A 249 19.29 -20.18 4.68
CA LEU A 249 18.67 -18.92 5.12
C LEU A 249 18.88 -17.79 4.11
N GLY A 250 20.08 -17.67 3.53
CA GLY A 250 20.38 -16.69 2.49
C GLY A 250 19.46 -16.81 1.28
N ARG A 251 19.34 -18.03 0.73
CA ARG A 251 18.42 -18.29 -0.40
C ARG A 251 16.95 -18.03 -0.06
N ALA A 252 16.51 -18.43 1.14
CA ALA A 252 15.14 -18.15 1.57
C ALA A 252 14.87 -16.65 1.70
N ASN A 253 15.83 -15.89 2.24
CA ASN A 253 15.73 -14.42 2.35
C ASN A 253 15.73 -13.73 0.98
N GLU A 254 16.52 -14.20 0.01
CA GLU A 254 16.47 -13.70 -1.36
C GLU A 254 15.08 -13.89 -1.98
N ILE A 255 14.50 -15.09 -1.86
CA ILE A 255 13.14 -15.39 -2.34
C ILE A 255 12.10 -14.49 -1.67
N ILE A 256 12.22 -14.26 -0.35
CA ILE A 256 11.30 -13.38 0.40
C ILE A 256 11.44 -11.93 -0.09
N ARG A 257 12.66 -11.42 -0.28
CA ARG A 257 12.90 -10.07 -0.79
C ARG A 257 12.31 -9.86 -2.18
N ASP A 258 12.49 -10.85 -3.07
CA ASP A 258 11.98 -10.79 -4.44
C ASP A 258 10.44 -10.74 -4.48
N ARG A 259 9.77 -11.46 -3.56
CA ARG A 259 8.31 -11.42 -3.42
C ARG A 259 7.77 -10.16 -2.72
N SER A 260 8.54 -9.57 -1.79
CA SER A 260 8.05 -8.44 -0.97
C SER A 260 8.02 -7.13 -1.74
N GLY A 261 8.97 -6.89 -2.67
CA GLY A 261 9.02 -5.67 -3.48
C GLY A 261 7.84 -5.48 -4.45
N VAL A 262 7.06 -6.55 -4.70
CA VAL A 262 5.81 -6.50 -5.49
C VAL A 262 4.59 -6.15 -4.62
N ILE A 263 4.58 -6.58 -3.36
CA ILE A 263 3.48 -6.32 -2.42
C ILE A 263 3.56 -4.89 -1.88
N GLU A 264 4.75 -4.38 -1.58
CA GLU A 264 4.94 -3.01 -1.09
C GLU A 264 4.50 -1.96 -2.11
N ARG A 265 4.90 -2.12 -3.39
CA ARG A 265 4.46 -1.21 -4.48
C ARG A 265 2.94 -1.16 -4.63
N ALA A 266 2.24 -2.29 -4.51
CA ALA A 266 0.78 -2.33 -4.59
C ALA A 266 0.08 -1.72 -3.36
N SER A 267 0.74 -1.69 -2.20
CA SER A 267 0.23 -1.06 -0.97
C SER A 267 0.42 0.45 -1.00
N ASP A 268 1.60 0.94 -1.39
CA ASP A 268 1.89 2.38 -1.46
C ASP A 268 0.94 3.13 -2.40
N VAL A 269 0.60 2.50 -3.54
CA VAL A 269 -0.37 3.05 -4.47
C VAL A 269 -1.76 3.15 -3.83
N HIS A 270 -2.16 2.15 -3.06
CA HIS A 270 -3.45 2.18 -2.37
C HIS A 270 -3.52 3.31 -1.36
N ASP A 271 -2.47 3.48 -0.54
CA ASP A 271 -2.42 4.53 0.47
C ASP A 271 -2.43 5.92 -0.17
N ARG A 272 -1.67 6.12 -1.26
CA ARG A 272 -1.64 7.38 -2.00
C ARG A 272 -2.99 7.69 -2.66
N LEU A 273 -3.66 6.70 -3.24
CA LEU A 273 -5.01 6.85 -3.79
C LEU A 273 -6.05 7.14 -2.71
N ALA A 274 -5.97 6.49 -1.55
CA ALA A 274 -6.85 6.75 -0.41
C ALA A 274 -6.66 8.18 0.14
N GLU A 275 -5.41 8.65 0.21
CA GLU A 275 -5.11 10.02 0.62
C GLU A 275 -5.69 11.07 -0.33
N LEU A 276 -5.69 10.80 -1.65
CA LEU A 276 -6.35 11.67 -2.63
C LEU A 276 -7.86 11.81 -2.37
N VAL A 277 -8.52 10.72 -1.98
CA VAL A 277 -9.94 10.77 -1.59
C VAL A 277 -10.14 11.63 -0.34
N LEU A 278 -9.30 11.45 0.68
CA LEU A 278 -9.41 12.18 1.95
C LEU A 278 -9.14 13.69 1.81
N ARG A 279 -8.24 14.09 0.90
CA ARG A 279 -7.93 15.50 0.61
C ARG A 279 -8.94 16.17 -0.33
N GLY A 280 -9.91 15.42 -0.86
CA GLY A 280 -10.89 15.94 -1.82
C GLY A 280 -10.34 16.12 -3.25
N GLY A 281 -9.34 15.32 -3.62
CA GLY A 281 -8.75 15.31 -4.96
C GLY A 281 -9.77 15.02 -6.07
N GLY A 282 -9.43 15.43 -7.28
CA GLY A 282 -10.20 15.16 -8.48
C GLY A 282 -9.79 13.90 -9.21
N VAL A 283 -10.59 13.54 -10.21
CA VAL A 283 -10.32 12.41 -11.10
C VAL A 283 -8.97 12.56 -11.81
N HIS A 284 -8.57 13.79 -12.16
CA HIS A 284 -7.27 14.07 -12.74
C HIS A 284 -6.10 13.80 -11.79
N ASP A 285 -6.28 14.00 -10.48
CA ASP A 285 -5.23 13.71 -9.50
C ASP A 285 -4.99 12.20 -9.38
N VAL A 286 -6.06 11.41 -9.44
CA VAL A 286 -5.97 9.93 -9.49
C VAL A 286 -5.26 9.48 -10.77
N ALA A 287 -5.66 10.01 -11.92
CA ALA A 287 -5.05 9.68 -13.20
C ALA A 287 -3.54 10.02 -13.22
N ALA A 288 -3.16 11.20 -12.69
CA ALA A 288 -1.76 11.60 -12.58
C ALA A 288 -0.96 10.69 -11.64
N ALA A 289 -1.48 10.38 -10.45
CA ALA A 289 -0.81 9.52 -9.47
C ALA A 289 -0.56 8.11 -10.02
N VAL A 290 -1.49 7.58 -10.81
CA VAL A 290 -1.35 6.25 -11.43
C VAL A 290 -0.41 6.31 -12.64
N SER A 291 -0.41 7.41 -13.39
CA SER A 291 0.52 7.62 -14.50
C SER A 291 1.98 7.60 -14.03
N GLU A 292 2.28 8.21 -12.88
CA GLU A 292 3.61 8.17 -12.26
C GLU A 292 4.06 6.75 -11.91
N VAL A 293 3.12 5.88 -11.53
CA VAL A 293 3.40 4.52 -11.06
C VAL A 293 3.56 3.55 -12.21
N LEU A 294 2.70 3.67 -13.24
CA LEU A 294 2.63 2.75 -14.38
C LEU A 294 3.57 3.14 -15.53
N ASP A 295 4.36 4.21 -15.37
CA ASP A 295 5.25 4.76 -16.41
C ASP A 295 4.54 4.89 -17.78
N GLY A 296 3.34 5.48 -17.74
CA GLY A 296 2.47 5.63 -18.90
C GLY A 296 1.35 6.63 -18.65
N THR A 297 0.75 7.15 -19.71
CA THR A 297 -0.30 8.18 -19.59
C THR A 297 -1.63 7.53 -19.29
N VAL A 298 -2.17 7.79 -18.11
CA VAL A 298 -3.54 7.42 -17.71
C VAL A 298 -4.44 8.64 -17.84
N GLU A 299 -5.56 8.48 -18.54
CA GLU A 299 -6.58 9.52 -18.69
C GLU A 299 -7.96 8.98 -18.31
N PHE A 300 -8.78 9.84 -17.70
CA PHE A 300 -10.19 9.54 -17.51
C PHE A 300 -10.99 9.99 -18.74
N THR A 301 -11.81 9.10 -19.24
CA THR A 301 -12.72 9.35 -20.36
C THR A 301 -14.16 9.14 -19.90
N GLY A 302 -15.06 10.05 -20.29
CA GLY A 302 -16.49 9.88 -20.03
C GLY A 302 -17.07 8.74 -20.86
N THR A 303 -18.27 8.29 -20.51
CA THR A 303 -18.97 7.17 -21.19
C THR A 303 -19.06 7.32 -22.71
N ASP A 304 -19.19 8.55 -23.20
CA ASP A 304 -19.42 8.86 -24.61
C ASP A 304 -18.12 8.88 -25.44
N THR A 305 -16.98 8.98 -24.76
CA THR A 305 -15.65 9.11 -25.38
C THR A 305 -14.80 7.84 -25.23
N ALA A 306 -15.15 6.98 -24.28
CA ALA A 306 -14.47 5.73 -24.03
C ALA A 306 -14.76 4.67 -25.14
N PRO A 307 -13.84 3.72 -25.40
CA PRO A 307 -14.08 2.63 -26.34
C PRO A 307 -15.20 1.71 -25.84
N GLY A 308 -16.42 1.89 -26.37
CA GLY A 308 -17.63 1.29 -25.80
C GLY A 308 -17.61 -0.23 -25.63
N ALA A 309 -17.00 -0.97 -26.58
CA ALA A 309 -16.88 -2.43 -26.49
C ALA A 309 -15.94 -2.86 -25.35
N ALA A 310 -14.75 -2.26 -25.28
CA ALA A 310 -13.76 -2.55 -24.22
C ALA A 310 -14.30 -2.15 -22.84
N LEU A 311 -15.00 -1.02 -22.76
CA LEU A 311 -15.59 -0.55 -21.52
C LEU A 311 -16.66 -1.51 -20.97
N GLN A 312 -17.54 -2.02 -21.84
CA GLN A 312 -18.54 -3.01 -21.46
C GLN A 312 -17.90 -4.32 -21.00
N THR A 313 -16.86 -4.81 -21.70
CA THR A 313 -16.14 -6.02 -21.30
C THR A 313 -15.46 -5.83 -19.94
N SER A 314 -14.74 -4.71 -19.76
CA SER A 314 -14.08 -4.40 -18.48
C SER A 314 -15.06 -4.34 -17.32
N ARG A 315 -16.24 -3.73 -17.54
CA ARG A 315 -17.32 -3.70 -16.55
C ARG A 315 -17.85 -5.10 -16.23
N ALA A 316 -18.09 -5.93 -17.24
CA ALA A 316 -18.68 -7.26 -17.07
C ALA A 316 -17.72 -8.21 -16.36
N GLU A 317 -16.43 -8.15 -16.69
CA GLU A 317 -15.39 -8.99 -16.11
C GLU A 317 -14.86 -8.45 -14.79
N GLY A 318 -15.02 -7.14 -14.51
CA GLY A 318 -14.46 -6.47 -13.34
C GLY A 318 -12.93 -6.27 -13.42
N HIS A 319 -12.38 -6.36 -14.64
CA HIS A 319 -10.94 -6.31 -14.89
C HIS A 319 -10.59 -5.27 -15.94
N ALA A 320 -9.36 -4.76 -15.91
CA ALA A 320 -8.86 -3.93 -17.00
C ALA A 320 -8.67 -4.80 -18.25
N VAL A 321 -9.15 -4.34 -19.41
CA VAL A 321 -9.09 -5.08 -20.66
C VAL A 321 -8.24 -4.36 -21.69
N ARG A 322 -7.57 -5.13 -22.52
CA ARG A 322 -6.76 -4.59 -23.60
C ARG A 322 -7.63 -4.18 -24.80
N HIS A 323 -7.39 -2.98 -25.32
CA HIS A 323 -8.01 -2.45 -26.53
C HIS A 323 -6.93 -1.84 -27.44
N GLY A 324 -6.44 -2.62 -28.42
CA GLY A 324 -5.33 -2.21 -29.28
C GLY A 324 -4.00 -2.14 -28.52
N GLN A 325 -3.46 -0.92 -28.38
CA GLN A 325 -2.24 -0.62 -27.62
C GLN A 325 -2.53 -0.07 -26.21
N ASP A 326 -3.82 0.08 -25.88
CA ASP A 326 -4.26 0.72 -24.64
C ASP A 326 -4.93 -0.28 -23.72
N TRP A 327 -4.98 0.06 -22.44
CA TRP A 327 -5.72 -0.68 -21.42
C TRP A 327 -6.86 0.15 -20.87
N VAL A 328 -8.03 -0.46 -20.76
CA VAL A 328 -9.28 0.20 -20.36
C VAL A 328 -9.79 -0.45 -19.09
N ALA A 329 -9.94 0.35 -18.02
CA ALA A 329 -10.58 -0.05 -16.78
C ALA A 329 -11.89 0.72 -16.58
N ALA A 330 -12.99 0.00 -16.42
CA ALA A 330 -14.31 0.59 -16.23
C ALA A 330 -14.42 1.31 -14.88
N VAL A 331 -14.83 2.57 -14.92
CA VAL A 331 -15.21 3.35 -13.73
C VAL A 331 -16.72 3.19 -13.57
N ALA A 332 -17.12 2.27 -12.70
CA ALA A 332 -18.52 1.97 -12.41
C ALA A 332 -18.81 1.99 -10.90
N ALA A 333 -20.02 2.40 -10.52
CA ALA A 333 -20.53 2.35 -9.16
C ALA A 333 -21.82 1.51 -9.14
N GLY A 334 -21.78 0.33 -8.52
CA GLY A 334 -22.88 -0.63 -8.54
C GLY A 334 -23.19 -1.13 -9.96
N GLY A 335 -24.19 -0.54 -10.60
CA GLY A 335 -24.62 -0.84 -11.97
C GLY A 335 -24.59 0.36 -12.93
N GLU A 336 -24.12 1.52 -12.49
CA GLU A 336 -24.01 2.71 -13.32
C GLU A 336 -22.57 2.86 -13.82
N LEU A 337 -22.43 3.15 -15.11
CA LEU A 337 -21.14 3.41 -15.75
C LEU A 337 -20.88 4.91 -15.71
N LEU A 338 -19.77 5.31 -15.08
CA LEU A 338 -19.41 6.71 -14.92
C LEU A 338 -18.35 7.16 -15.94
N GLY A 339 -17.58 6.20 -16.47
CA GLY A 339 -16.55 6.44 -17.48
C GLY A 339 -15.53 5.31 -17.51
N ALA A 340 -14.32 5.61 -17.96
CA ALA A 340 -13.20 4.67 -18.02
C ALA A 340 -11.87 5.37 -17.69
N LEU A 341 -10.95 4.64 -17.05
CA LEU A 341 -9.53 4.99 -17.07
C LEU A 341 -8.86 4.28 -18.23
N VAL A 342 -8.14 5.03 -19.06
CA VAL A 342 -7.44 4.53 -20.24
C VAL A 342 -5.95 4.77 -20.05
N LEU A 343 -5.17 3.69 -20.03
CA LEU A 343 -3.71 3.73 -20.04
C LEU A 343 -3.22 3.56 -21.47
N GLY A 344 -2.55 4.58 -22.00
CA GLY A 344 -2.07 4.61 -23.38
C GLY A 344 -0.66 4.05 -23.57
N GLY A 345 -0.43 3.36 -24.70
CA GLY A 345 0.92 3.07 -25.22
C GLY A 345 1.67 1.90 -24.57
N GLN A 346 0.98 0.97 -23.90
CA GLN A 346 1.57 -0.17 -23.20
C GLN A 346 1.00 -1.51 -23.73
N PRO A 347 1.68 -2.22 -24.65
CA PRO A 347 1.18 -3.46 -25.26
C PRO A 347 1.08 -4.65 -24.30
N GLY A 348 1.74 -4.60 -23.15
CA GLY A 348 1.71 -5.63 -22.13
C GLY A 348 1.80 -5.01 -20.74
N LEU A 349 0.79 -5.27 -19.92
CA LEU A 349 0.70 -4.79 -18.55
C LEU A 349 0.87 -6.00 -17.62
N ASP A 350 1.73 -5.89 -16.61
CA ASP A 350 1.89 -6.99 -15.67
C ASP A 350 0.64 -7.12 -14.76
N PRO A 351 0.42 -8.26 -14.07
CA PRO A 351 -0.77 -8.45 -13.23
C PRO A 351 -0.86 -7.50 -12.02
N VAL A 352 0.21 -6.83 -11.65
CA VAL A 352 0.28 -5.88 -10.51
C VAL A 352 -0.13 -4.50 -11.00
N ASP A 353 0.39 -4.10 -12.15
CA ASP A 353 0.08 -2.87 -12.86
C ASP A 353 -1.38 -2.87 -13.34
N GLN A 354 -1.87 -4.01 -13.83
CA GLN A 354 -3.29 -4.20 -14.16
C GLN A 354 -4.18 -3.98 -12.93
N ARG A 355 -3.82 -4.57 -11.79
CA ARG A 355 -4.55 -4.38 -10.52
C ARG A 355 -4.46 -2.94 -10.01
N THR A 356 -3.35 -2.26 -10.27
CA THR A 356 -3.18 -0.84 -9.94
C THR A 356 -4.17 0.02 -10.73
N LEU A 357 -4.31 -0.21 -12.04
CA LEU A 357 -5.28 0.48 -12.87
C LEU A 357 -6.74 0.17 -12.45
N GLU A 358 -7.04 -1.09 -12.12
CA GLU A 358 -8.36 -1.51 -11.61
C GLU A 358 -8.72 -0.83 -10.28
N ARG A 359 -7.77 -0.77 -9.33
CA ARG A 359 -7.95 -0.06 -8.05
C ARG A 359 -8.16 1.43 -8.25
N ALA A 360 -7.39 2.04 -9.15
CA ALA A 360 -7.58 3.44 -9.52
C ALA A 360 -8.98 3.70 -10.09
N ALA A 361 -9.51 2.80 -10.92
CA ALA A 361 -10.85 2.92 -11.46
C ALA A 361 -11.91 2.85 -10.35
N MET A 362 -11.75 1.95 -9.37
CA MET A 362 -12.62 1.87 -8.20
C MET A 362 -12.59 3.14 -7.34
N VAL A 363 -11.40 3.68 -7.06
CA VAL A 363 -11.23 4.94 -6.32
C VAL A 363 -11.85 6.11 -7.08
N THR A 364 -11.68 6.15 -8.40
CA THR A 364 -12.31 7.15 -9.27
C THR A 364 -13.84 7.06 -9.19
N SER A 365 -14.41 5.85 -9.16
CA SER A 365 -15.85 5.67 -8.97
C SER A 365 -16.34 6.26 -7.65
N LEU A 366 -15.60 6.03 -6.56
CA LEU A 366 -15.94 6.57 -5.24
C LEU A 366 -15.89 8.10 -5.22
N LEU A 367 -14.86 8.70 -5.83
CA LEU A 367 -14.75 10.17 -5.96
C LEU A 367 -15.92 10.77 -6.72
N LEU A 368 -16.28 10.18 -7.86
CA LEU A 368 -17.40 10.65 -8.68
C LEU A 368 -18.74 10.51 -7.95
N LEU A 369 -18.95 9.39 -7.26
CA LEU A 369 -20.16 9.17 -6.47
C LEU A 369 -20.25 10.15 -5.29
N ALA A 370 -19.16 10.39 -4.58
CA ALA A 370 -19.11 11.36 -3.48
C ALA A 370 -19.40 12.78 -3.97
N ARG A 371 -18.83 13.20 -5.10
CA ARG A 371 -19.10 14.50 -5.72
C ARG A 371 -20.56 14.65 -6.15
N ARG A 372 -21.12 13.63 -6.79
CA ARG A 372 -22.54 13.63 -7.18
C ARG A 372 -23.44 13.71 -5.95
N SER A 373 -23.18 12.92 -4.92
CA SER A 373 -23.96 12.93 -3.68
C SER A 373 -23.88 14.29 -2.97
N ALA A 374 -22.70 14.91 -2.95
CA ALA A 374 -22.51 16.25 -2.41
C ALA A 374 -23.31 17.30 -3.20
N ALA A 375 -23.25 17.27 -4.54
CA ALA A 375 -24.02 18.19 -5.39
C ALA A 375 -25.54 18.01 -5.23
N GLU A 376 -26.02 16.77 -5.15
CA GLU A 376 -27.44 16.47 -4.90
C GLU A 376 -27.89 16.93 -3.50
N ALA A 377 -27.04 16.79 -2.48
CA ALA A 377 -27.31 17.28 -1.13
C ALA A 377 -27.34 18.81 -1.08
N GLU A 378 -26.38 19.48 -1.73
CA GLU A 378 -26.36 20.94 -1.84
C GLU A 378 -27.60 21.47 -2.55
N GLN A 379 -28.03 20.82 -3.64
CA GLN A 379 -29.25 21.19 -4.35
C GLN A 379 -30.51 20.98 -3.50
N ARG A 380 -30.54 19.95 -2.66
CA ARG A 380 -31.63 19.74 -1.69
C ARG A 380 -31.69 20.88 -0.68
N VAL A 381 -30.54 21.31 -0.15
CA VAL A 381 -30.45 22.43 0.79
C VAL A 381 -30.86 23.76 0.13
N ARG A 382 -30.53 23.98 -1.15
CA ARG A 382 -31.04 25.13 -1.94
C ARG A 382 -32.57 25.08 -2.07
N GLY A 383 -33.13 23.92 -2.38
CA GLY A 383 -34.57 23.72 -2.49
C GLY A 383 -35.29 24.01 -1.17
N GLU A 384 -34.77 23.47 -0.05
CA GLU A 384 -35.32 23.71 1.29
C GLU A 384 -35.31 25.20 1.67
N LEU A 385 -34.29 25.97 1.26
CA LEU A 385 -34.26 27.42 1.49
C LEU A 385 -35.36 28.14 0.70
N LEU A 386 -35.60 27.75 -0.55
CA LEU A 386 -36.68 28.34 -1.34
C LEU A 386 -38.06 27.91 -0.84
N ASP A 387 -38.23 26.66 -0.40
CA ASP A 387 -39.46 26.20 0.24
C ASP A 387 -39.72 26.98 1.55
N ASP A 388 -38.69 27.23 2.37
CA ASP A 388 -38.82 28.10 3.55
C ASP A 388 -39.29 29.52 3.18
N LEU A 389 -38.77 30.10 2.09
CA LEU A 389 -39.22 31.41 1.59
C LEU A 389 -40.67 31.39 1.07
N LEU A 390 -41.12 30.26 0.51
CA LEU A 390 -42.48 30.10 -0.02
C LEU A 390 -43.51 29.82 1.08
N ASP A 391 -43.13 29.08 2.13
CA ASP A 391 -44.05 28.57 3.15
C ASP A 391 -44.09 29.43 4.43
N ALA A 392 -42.97 30.02 4.85
CA ALA A 392 -42.82 30.53 6.20
C ALA A 392 -42.62 32.04 6.26
N ARG A 393 -43.69 32.76 6.64
CA ARG A 393 -43.73 34.22 6.77
C ARG A 393 -42.92 34.78 7.96
N ASP A 394 -42.66 33.97 8.98
CA ASP A 394 -42.08 34.42 10.27
C ASP A 394 -40.64 33.96 10.51
N ARG A 395 -39.87 33.69 9.45
CA ARG A 395 -38.45 33.27 9.58
C ARG A 395 -37.55 34.47 9.88
N ASP A 396 -36.55 34.26 10.74
CA ASP A 396 -35.56 35.29 11.07
C ASP A 396 -34.77 35.72 9.81
N PRO A 397 -34.86 37.00 9.40
CA PRO A 397 -34.12 37.53 8.25
C PRO A 397 -32.61 37.28 8.30
N ARG A 398 -32.00 37.25 9.50
CA ARG A 398 -30.56 37.01 9.64
C ARG A 398 -30.20 35.59 9.26
N LEU A 399 -30.97 34.61 9.71
CA LEU A 399 -30.75 33.20 9.41
C LEU A 399 -30.94 32.91 7.91
N LEU A 400 -31.91 33.56 7.27
CA LEU A 400 -32.12 33.45 5.82
C LEU A 400 -30.91 33.99 5.04
N ARG A 401 -30.37 35.16 5.41
CA ARG A 401 -29.14 35.69 4.77
C ARG A 401 -27.96 34.77 4.96
N GLU A 402 -27.70 34.30 6.18
CA GLU A 402 -26.58 33.40 6.45
C GLU A 402 -26.65 32.10 5.61
N ARG A 403 -27.85 31.52 5.47
CA ARG A 403 -28.05 30.33 4.62
C ARG A 403 -27.86 30.66 3.14
N ALA A 404 -28.42 31.76 2.66
CA ALA A 404 -28.28 32.17 1.26
C ALA A 404 -26.82 32.46 0.89
N THR A 405 -26.08 33.18 1.73
CA THR A 405 -24.65 33.47 1.51
C THR A 405 -23.80 32.21 1.39
N ARG A 406 -24.08 31.18 2.22
CA ARG A 406 -23.39 29.87 2.12
C ARG A 406 -23.68 29.12 0.82
N LEU A 407 -24.82 29.41 0.19
CA LEU A 407 -25.25 28.83 -1.08
C LEU A 407 -24.91 29.72 -2.28
N HIS A 408 -24.19 30.83 -2.06
CA HIS A 408 -23.87 31.85 -3.05
C HIS A 408 -25.09 32.53 -3.68
N ALA A 409 -26.20 32.60 -2.94
CA ALA A 409 -27.37 33.39 -3.30
C ALA A 409 -27.40 34.68 -2.46
N ASP A 410 -27.63 35.83 -3.10
CA ASP A 410 -27.75 37.12 -2.43
C ASP A 410 -29.23 37.50 -2.35
N LEU A 411 -29.86 37.41 -1.17
CA LEU A 411 -31.28 37.75 -1.01
C LEU A 411 -31.59 39.25 -0.99
N ASP A 412 -30.56 40.11 -0.97
CA ASP A 412 -30.72 41.56 -0.95
C ASP A 412 -30.70 42.16 -2.37
N ALA A 413 -30.29 41.39 -3.39
CA ALA A 413 -30.41 41.78 -4.79
C ALA A 413 -31.87 41.77 -5.30
N VAL A 414 -32.08 42.33 -6.50
CA VAL A 414 -33.39 42.28 -7.17
C VAL A 414 -33.59 40.89 -7.77
N HIS A 415 -34.73 40.24 -7.48
CA HIS A 415 -35.05 38.90 -7.98
C HIS A 415 -36.37 38.86 -8.71
N VAL A 416 -36.55 37.82 -9.53
CA VAL A 416 -37.84 37.45 -10.10
C VAL A 416 -38.14 36.00 -9.72
N VAL A 417 -39.39 35.74 -9.34
CA VAL A 417 -39.90 34.38 -9.15
C VAL A 417 -40.47 33.89 -10.47
N LEU A 418 -39.98 32.74 -10.92
CA LEU A 418 -40.40 32.08 -12.15
C LEU A 418 -41.13 30.79 -11.84
N ALA A 419 -42.33 30.63 -12.38
CA ALA A 419 -43.01 29.34 -12.43
C ALA A 419 -42.73 28.71 -13.80
N ALA A 420 -42.15 27.51 -13.81
CA ALA A 420 -41.81 26.78 -15.04
C ALA A 420 -42.57 25.45 -15.09
N ARG A 421 -43.16 25.14 -16.24
CA ARG A 421 -43.89 23.89 -16.46
C ARG A 421 -43.66 23.38 -17.88
N LEU A 422 -43.51 22.07 -18.00
CA LEU A 422 -43.50 21.39 -19.29
C LEU A 422 -44.90 21.38 -19.88
N ASP A 423 -45.00 21.56 -21.19
CA ASP A 423 -46.30 21.55 -21.89
C ASP A 423 -46.75 20.15 -22.34
N THR A 424 -46.02 19.10 -21.94
CA THR A 424 -46.32 17.72 -22.31
C THR A 424 -47.70 17.28 -21.81
N THR A 425 -48.46 16.68 -22.71
CA THR A 425 -49.57 15.78 -22.39
C THR A 425 -49.06 14.34 -22.44
N ALA A 426 -48.12 13.97 -21.55
CA ALA A 426 -47.67 12.58 -21.47
C ALA A 426 -48.87 11.70 -21.06
N ALA A 427 -49.28 10.81 -21.96
CA ALA A 427 -50.36 9.83 -21.72
C ALA A 427 -50.00 8.77 -20.67
N ASP A 428 -48.74 8.75 -20.23
CA ASP A 428 -48.11 7.73 -19.40
C ASP A 428 -47.47 8.39 -18.17
N ALA A 429 -47.81 7.89 -16.98
CA ALA A 429 -47.39 8.45 -15.70
C ALA A 429 -45.86 8.39 -15.51
N ASP A 430 -45.21 7.35 -16.02
CA ASP A 430 -43.77 7.15 -15.87
C ASP A 430 -42.99 8.16 -16.72
N ARG A 431 -43.41 8.36 -17.97
CA ARG A 431 -42.82 9.40 -18.84
C ARG A 431 -43.02 10.80 -18.29
N ALA A 432 -44.18 11.08 -17.68
CA ALA A 432 -44.44 12.36 -17.04
C ALA A 432 -43.52 12.59 -15.83
N ALA A 433 -43.23 11.55 -15.04
CA ALA A 433 -42.30 11.62 -13.92
C ALA A 433 -40.84 11.82 -14.39
N ASP A 434 -40.41 11.14 -15.46
CA ASP A 434 -39.10 11.32 -16.06
C ASP A 434 -38.90 12.72 -16.64
N ALA A 435 -39.91 13.26 -17.32
CA ALA A 435 -39.85 14.62 -17.85
C ALA A 435 -39.75 15.65 -16.71
N ARG A 436 -40.51 15.47 -15.61
CA ARG A 436 -40.40 16.31 -14.41
C ARG A 436 -39.02 16.23 -13.76
N ARG A 437 -38.41 15.04 -13.67
CA ARG A 437 -37.03 14.88 -13.16
C ARG A 437 -36.01 15.65 -14.02
N ARG A 438 -36.13 15.56 -15.35
CA ARG A 438 -35.27 16.29 -16.29
C ARG A 438 -35.43 17.81 -16.14
N LEU A 439 -36.67 18.30 -16.07
CA LEU A 439 -36.95 19.72 -15.84
C LEU A 439 -36.35 20.20 -14.51
N TRP A 440 -36.57 19.44 -13.42
CA TRP A 440 -36.01 19.79 -12.11
C TRP A 440 -34.49 19.85 -12.14
N SER A 441 -33.82 18.89 -12.78
CA SER A 441 -32.36 18.88 -12.93
C SER A 441 -31.86 20.10 -13.73
N ALA A 442 -32.52 20.44 -14.82
CA ALA A 442 -32.16 21.59 -15.66
C ALA A 442 -32.37 22.92 -14.92
N ALA A 443 -33.51 23.09 -14.25
CA ALA A 443 -33.84 24.27 -13.47
C ALA A 443 -32.90 24.44 -12.26
N SER A 444 -32.57 23.34 -11.59
CA SER A 444 -31.62 23.30 -10.49
C SER A 444 -30.23 23.79 -10.92
N HIS A 445 -29.75 23.30 -12.06
CA HIS A 445 -28.46 23.70 -12.61
C HIS A 445 -28.44 25.17 -13.06
N LEU A 446 -29.51 25.61 -13.73
CA LEU A 446 -29.66 27.01 -14.17
C LEU A 446 -29.71 27.97 -12.99
N ALA A 447 -30.43 27.63 -11.92
CA ALA A 447 -30.45 28.44 -10.70
C ALA A 447 -29.07 28.49 -10.04
N ALA A 448 -28.40 27.35 -9.85
CA ALA A 448 -27.09 27.32 -9.22
C ALA A 448 -26.03 28.14 -9.99
N THR A 449 -26.02 28.06 -11.32
CA THR A 449 -25.09 28.85 -12.16
C THR A 449 -25.47 30.34 -12.23
N GLY A 450 -26.75 30.65 -12.08
CA GLY A 450 -27.27 32.01 -11.99
C GLY A 450 -27.27 32.63 -10.60
N HIS A 451 -26.65 32.01 -9.59
CA HIS A 451 -26.66 32.46 -8.19
C HIS A 451 -28.08 32.57 -7.59
N GLY A 452 -29.02 31.78 -8.11
CA GLY A 452 -30.41 31.70 -7.69
C GLY A 452 -30.76 30.40 -6.95
N LEU A 453 -32.05 30.22 -6.69
CA LEU A 453 -32.62 29.05 -6.02
C LEU A 453 -33.65 28.34 -6.91
N ALA A 454 -33.84 27.03 -6.72
CA ALA A 454 -34.89 26.27 -7.41
C ALA A 454 -35.49 25.20 -6.50
N ALA A 455 -36.80 24.99 -6.62
CA ALA A 455 -37.55 23.98 -5.87
C ALA A 455 -38.64 23.34 -6.76
N ALA A 456 -39.08 22.13 -6.41
CA ALA A 456 -40.16 21.45 -7.11
C ALA A 456 -41.50 21.78 -6.43
N ARG A 457 -42.49 22.28 -7.17
CA ARG A 457 -43.77 22.75 -6.61
C ARG A 457 -44.91 22.58 -7.62
N ASP A 458 -46.07 22.11 -7.15
CA ASP A 458 -47.31 21.98 -7.95
C ASP A 458 -47.12 21.28 -9.32
N GLY A 459 -46.33 20.21 -9.36
CA GLY A 459 -46.05 19.46 -10.59
C GLY A 459 -45.21 20.20 -11.63
N GLY A 460 -44.68 21.38 -11.30
CA GLY A 460 -43.68 22.14 -12.06
C GLY A 460 -42.45 22.46 -11.21
N THR A 461 -41.69 23.45 -11.64
CA THR A 461 -40.51 23.93 -10.93
C THR A 461 -40.65 25.42 -10.68
N VAL A 462 -40.27 25.88 -9.49
CA VAL A 462 -40.15 27.29 -9.15
C VAL A 462 -38.68 27.66 -9.12
N LEU A 463 -38.33 28.79 -9.73
CA LEU A 463 -37.00 29.36 -9.69
C LEU A 463 -37.07 30.77 -9.10
N LEU A 464 -36.06 31.12 -8.32
CA LEU A 464 -35.81 32.47 -7.84
C LEU A 464 -34.46 32.90 -8.43
N LEU A 465 -34.48 33.79 -9.42
CA LEU A 465 -33.29 34.20 -10.14
C LEU A 465 -33.04 35.71 -9.95
N PRO A 466 -31.78 36.15 -9.82
CA PRO A 466 -31.46 37.56 -9.78
C PRO A 466 -31.73 38.21 -11.14
N LEU A 467 -32.23 39.45 -11.10
CA LEU A 467 -32.53 40.26 -12.28
C LEU A 467 -31.35 41.19 -12.60
N GLY A 468 -30.90 41.18 -13.85
CA GLY A 468 -29.86 42.12 -14.30
C GLY A 468 -30.34 43.58 -14.34
N PRO A 469 -29.44 44.57 -14.22
CA PRO A 469 -29.81 45.99 -14.12
C PRO A 469 -30.56 46.56 -15.35
N ASP A 470 -30.40 45.94 -16.52
CA ASP A 470 -31.08 46.33 -17.77
C ASP A 470 -32.01 45.22 -18.31
N GLU A 471 -32.29 44.18 -17.52
CA GLU A 471 -33.11 43.04 -17.92
C GLU A 471 -34.53 43.19 -17.36
N THR A 472 -35.56 42.98 -18.19
CA THR A 472 -36.95 42.94 -17.70
C THR A 472 -37.31 41.54 -17.18
N ALA A 473 -38.35 41.44 -16.35
CA ALA A 473 -38.86 40.14 -15.90
C ALA A 473 -39.32 39.27 -17.10
N THR A 474 -39.84 39.90 -18.15
CA THR A 474 -40.18 39.25 -19.42
C THR A 474 -38.96 38.67 -20.12
N ASP A 475 -37.87 39.43 -20.24
CA ASP A 475 -36.65 38.97 -20.89
C ASP A 475 -36.08 37.73 -20.17
N LEU A 476 -36.03 37.80 -18.84
CA LEU A 476 -35.60 36.69 -17.99
C LEU A 476 -36.50 35.46 -18.13
N ALA A 477 -37.83 35.64 -18.20
CA ALA A 477 -38.78 34.55 -18.40
C ALA A 477 -38.55 33.85 -19.76
N ARG A 478 -38.43 34.62 -20.85
CA ARG A 478 -38.21 34.08 -22.21
C ARG A 478 -36.87 33.37 -22.31
N ARG A 479 -35.82 33.97 -21.76
CA ARG A 479 -34.49 33.35 -21.69
C ARG A 479 -34.54 32.02 -20.94
N THR A 480 -35.21 31.99 -19.79
CA THR A 480 -35.35 30.78 -18.97
C THR A 480 -36.16 29.70 -19.70
N ALA A 481 -37.27 30.05 -20.34
CA ALA A 481 -38.07 29.13 -21.16
C ALA A 481 -37.23 28.48 -22.27
N GLY A 482 -36.45 29.29 -23.01
CA GLY A 482 -35.56 28.81 -24.07
C GLY A 482 -34.43 27.90 -23.56
N GLN A 483 -33.78 28.28 -22.45
CA GLN A 483 -32.69 27.50 -21.85
C GLN A 483 -33.19 26.16 -21.30
N LEU A 484 -34.29 26.17 -20.55
CA LEU A 484 -34.89 24.95 -20.02
C LEU A 484 -35.41 24.05 -21.14
N GLY A 485 -36.07 24.63 -22.14
CA GLY A 485 -36.60 23.87 -23.27
C GLY A 485 -35.50 23.20 -24.11
N THR A 486 -34.37 23.88 -24.28
CA THR A 486 -33.18 23.31 -24.94
C THR A 486 -32.59 22.16 -24.12
N ALA A 487 -32.48 22.32 -22.79
CA ALA A 487 -31.89 21.33 -21.90
C ALA A 487 -32.73 20.04 -21.78
N VAL A 488 -34.06 20.16 -21.84
CA VAL A 488 -34.98 19.01 -21.71
C VAL A 488 -35.48 18.46 -23.05
N HIS A 489 -35.13 19.14 -24.16
CA HIS A 489 -35.60 18.85 -25.52
C HIS A 489 -37.13 18.87 -25.69
N GLU A 490 -37.81 19.78 -24.99
CA GLU A 490 -39.27 19.90 -25.00
C GLU A 490 -39.70 21.33 -24.69
N ALA A 491 -40.90 21.74 -25.10
CA ALA A 491 -41.42 23.08 -24.81
C ALA A 491 -41.65 23.27 -23.31
N VAL A 492 -41.07 24.34 -22.75
CA VAL A 492 -41.23 24.76 -21.36
C VAL A 492 -41.84 26.16 -21.34
N THR A 493 -43.03 26.28 -20.75
CA THR A 493 -43.66 27.58 -20.52
C THR A 493 -43.16 28.15 -19.19
N VAL A 494 -42.83 29.44 -19.16
CA VAL A 494 -42.35 30.14 -17.96
C VAL A 494 -43.15 31.42 -17.71
N GLY A 495 -43.77 31.52 -16.54
CA GLY A 495 -44.41 32.76 -16.09
C GLY A 495 -43.56 33.45 -15.02
N ALA A 496 -43.40 34.76 -15.12
CA ALA A 496 -42.62 35.58 -14.20
C ALA A 496 -43.48 36.49 -13.33
N SER A 497 -43.03 36.74 -12.11
CA SER A 497 -43.54 37.79 -11.23
C SER A 497 -42.97 39.17 -11.59
N ALA A 498 -43.54 40.22 -11.00
CA ALA A 498 -42.82 41.48 -10.84
C ALA A 498 -41.48 41.31 -10.08
N PRO A 499 -40.49 42.19 -10.32
CA PRO A 499 -39.24 42.19 -9.57
C PRO A 499 -39.46 42.41 -8.06
N LEU A 500 -38.68 41.72 -7.25
CA LEU A 500 -38.71 41.75 -5.80
C LEU A 500 -37.36 42.22 -5.25
N GLU A 501 -37.40 42.99 -4.16
CA GLU A 501 -36.22 43.48 -3.45
C GLU A 501 -36.26 43.04 -1.98
N ALA A 502 -35.09 42.96 -1.34
CA ALA A 502 -34.96 42.71 0.10
C ALA A 502 -35.72 41.46 0.60
N LEU A 503 -35.56 40.33 -0.08
CA LEU A 503 -36.30 39.09 0.18
C LEU A 503 -36.09 38.54 1.59
N ALA A 504 -34.93 38.81 2.19
CA ALA A 504 -34.68 38.42 3.57
C ALA A 504 -35.56 39.19 4.56
N ALA A 505 -35.94 40.44 4.25
CA ALA A 505 -36.81 41.26 5.09
C ALA A 505 -38.29 40.99 4.85
N HIS A 506 -38.65 40.56 3.63
CA HIS A 506 -40.03 40.34 3.19
C HIS A 506 -40.22 38.96 2.53
N PRO A 507 -39.98 37.84 3.25
CA PRO A 507 -40.12 36.50 2.68
C PRO A 507 -41.55 36.22 2.19
N GLU A 508 -42.56 36.83 2.79
CA GLU A 508 -43.97 36.71 2.38
C GLU A 508 -44.24 37.15 0.94
N ALA A 509 -43.40 38.03 0.39
CA ALA A 509 -43.52 38.52 -0.99
C ALA A 509 -43.21 37.41 -2.01
N VAL A 510 -42.36 36.44 -1.66
CA VAL A 510 -41.97 35.33 -2.55
C VAL A 510 -43.16 34.44 -2.88
N ALA A 511 -44.02 34.14 -1.90
CA ALA A 511 -45.23 33.34 -2.10
C ALA A 511 -46.25 34.05 -3.00
N ALA A 512 -46.44 35.36 -2.81
CA ALA A 512 -47.34 36.17 -3.64
C ALA A 512 -46.83 36.26 -5.09
N ALA A 513 -45.52 36.46 -5.25
CA ALA A 513 -44.84 36.48 -6.54
C ALA A 513 -44.90 35.14 -7.27
N TYR A 514 -44.76 34.02 -6.55
CA TYR A 514 -44.94 32.68 -7.14
C TYR A 514 -46.35 32.50 -7.70
N ALA A 515 -47.37 32.90 -6.94
CA ALA A 515 -48.76 32.84 -7.40
C ALA A 515 -49.01 33.74 -8.64
N GLU A 516 -48.33 34.88 -8.75
CA GLU A 516 -48.35 35.73 -9.95
C GLU A 516 -47.69 35.06 -11.15
N GLY A 517 -46.48 34.51 -10.98
CA GLY A 517 -45.80 33.75 -12.03
C GLY A 517 -46.63 32.56 -12.52
N GLN A 518 -47.32 31.84 -11.62
CA GLN A 518 -48.26 30.79 -11.99
C GLN A 518 -49.42 31.29 -12.85
N ARG A 519 -50.01 32.45 -12.51
CA ARG A 519 -51.08 33.06 -13.30
C ARG A 519 -50.60 33.48 -14.69
N CYS A 520 -49.41 34.06 -14.80
CA CYS A 520 -48.79 34.38 -16.09
C CYS A 520 -48.52 33.12 -16.94
N LEU A 521 -48.03 32.05 -16.32
CA LEU A 521 -47.83 30.76 -16.98
C LEU A 521 -49.14 30.18 -17.51
N GLU A 522 -50.20 30.15 -16.70
CA GLU A 522 -51.49 29.63 -17.16
C GLU A 522 -52.12 30.54 -18.23
N ALA A 523 -51.91 31.86 -18.17
CA ALA A 523 -52.33 32.79 -19.22
C ALA A 523 -51.63 32.50 -20.56
N LEU A 524 -50.31 32.22 -20.57
CA LEU A 524 -49.60 31.79 -21.79
C LEU A 524 -50.24 30.54 -22.40
N ARG A 525 -50.53 29.53 -21.56
CA ARG A 525 -51.12 28.27 -22.03
C ARG A 525 -52.52 28.46 -22.58
N LEU A 526 -53.37 29.24 -21.92
CA LEU A 526 -54.73 29.56 -22.38
C LEU A 526 -54.74 30.37 -23.68
N LEU A 527 -53.74 31.22 -23.90
CA LEU A 527 -53.57 32.01 -25.12
C LEU A 527 -52.86 31.25 -26.25
N GLY A 528 -52.53 29.96 -26.06
CA GLY A 528 -51.86 29.14 -27.07
C GLY A 528 -50.38 29.49 -27.28
N ARG A 529 -49.74 30.17 -26.32
CA ARG A 529 -48.32 30.55 -26.32
C ARG A 529 -47.47 29.59 -25.47
N ALA A 530 -47.76 28.30 -25.56
CA ALA A 530 -46.99 27.26 -24.88
C ALA A 530 -45.53 27.24 -25.38
N GLY A 531 -44.57 27.03 -24.47
CA GLY A 531 -43.13 27.07 -24.75
C GLY A 531 -42.50 28.47 -24.73
N ASP A 532 -43.26 29.51 -24.39
CA ASP A 532 -42.79 30.90 -24.30
C ASP A 532 -42.63 31.36 -22.84
N GLY A 533 -42.02 32.54 -22.65
CA GLY A 533 -41.88 33.21 -21.37
C GLY A 533 -42.57 34.57 -21.32
N ALA A 534 -43.24 34.90 -20.21
CA ALA A 534 -43.88 36.20 -20.04
C ALA A 534 -44.05 36.62 -18.58
N ALA A 535 -44.05 37.93 -18.36
CA ALA A 535 -44.47 38.56 -17.11
C ALA A 535 -45.84 39.24 -17.27
N ALA A 536 -46.42 39.76 -16.19
CA ALA A 536 -47.74 40.40 -16.22
C ALA A 536 -47.86 41.53 -17.26
N GLU A 537 -46.76 42.26 -17.52
CA GLU A 537 -46.71 43.37 -18.47
C GLU A 537 -46.87 42.98 -19.95
N ASP A 538 -46.61 41.73 -20.32
CA ASP A 538 -46.82 41.22 -21.68
C ASP A 538 -48.31 41.03 -22.04
N PHE A 539 -49.20 41.05 -21.06
CA PHE A 539 -50.62 40.73 -21.25
C PHE A 539 -51.54 41.96 -21.34
N GLY A 540 -50.97 43.17 -21.46
CA GLY A 540 -51.75 44.38 -21.60
C GLY A 540 -52.70 44.60 -20.41
N PHE A 541 -53.99 44.81 -20.67
CA PHE A 541 -54.98 44.96 -19.57
C PHE A 541 -55.16 43.68 -18.74
N LEU A 542 -54.97 42.49 -19.33
CA LEU A 542 -55.08 41.23 -18.58
C LEU A 542 -53.99 41.14 -17.50
N GLY A 543 -52.85 41.81 -17.71
CA GLY A 543 -51.79 41.96 -16.72
C GLY A 543 -52.28 42.53 -15.38
N LEU A 544 -53.28 43.43 -15.39
CA LEU A 544 -53.89 43.96 -14.15
C LEU A 544 -54.66 42.92 -13.34
N LEU A 545 -55.16 41.86 -13.99
CA LEU A 545 -55.86 40.75 -13.35
C LEU A 545 -54.89 39.66 -12.88
N LEU A 546 -53.73 39.56 -13.54
CA LEU A 546 -52.70 38.58 -13.24
C LEU A 546 -51.76 39.06 -12.12
N ALA A 547 -51.47 40.36 -12.03
CA ALA A 547 -50.65 40.92 -10.96
C ALA A 547 -51.31 40.77 -9.57
N GLY A 548 -50.53 40.42 -8.56
CA GLY A 548 -51.02 40.20 -7.18
C GLY A 548 -51.57 41.47 -6.52
N ASP A 549 -50.82 42.56 -6.62
CA ASP A 549 -51.31 43.91 -6.39
C ASP A 549 -51.72 44.51 -7.73
N ARG A 550 -52.93 45.06 -7.82
CA ARG A 550 -53.44 45.68 -9.05
C ARG A 550 -52.57 46.89 -9.38
N ASP A 551 -51.53 46.73 -10.20
CA ASP A 551 -50.64 47.80 -10.66
C ASP A 551 -51.36 48.74 -11.64
N ILE A 552 -52.34 49.46 -11.12
CA ILE A 552 -53.16 50.43 -11.86
C ILE A 552 -52.27 51.57 -12.34
N SER A 553 -51.34 52.03 -11.50
CA SER A 553 -50.47 53.15 -11.82
C SER A 553 -49.51 52.83 -12.96
N GLY A 554 -48.85 51.66 -12.93
CA GLY A 554 -47.96 51.22 -13.99
C GLY A 554 -48.72 50.93 -15.28
N PHE A 555 -49.91 50.33 -15.23
CA PHE A 555 -50.75 50.17 -16.44
C PHE A 555 -51.13 51.53 -17.06
N VAL A 556 -51.58 52.50 -16.26
CA VAL A 556 -51.89 53.85 -16.75
C VAL A 556 -50.64 54.53 -17.33
N GLY A 557 -49.49 54.40 -16.65
CA GLY A 557 -48.21 54.94 -17.11
C GLY A 557 -47.76 54.36 -18.45
N ARG A 558 -47.79 53.03 -18.61
CA ARG A 558 -47.40 52.35 -19.85
C ARG A 558 -48.37 52.64 -21.00
N THR A 559 -49.67 52.74 -20.72
CA THR A 559 -50.70 52.88 -21.77
C THR A 559 -50.90 54.32 -22.23
N ILE A 560 -50.96 55.30 -21.31
CA ILE A 560 -51.24 56.71 -21.63
C ILE A 560 -50.25 57.71 -21.01
N GLY A 561 -49.22 57.25 -20.30
CA GLY A 561 -48.31 58.12 -19.54
C GLY A 561 -47.58 59.16 -20.38
N GLN A 562 -47.23 58.85 -21.64
CA GLN A 562 -46.64 59.85 -22.53
C GLN A 562 -47.60 61.01 -22.84
N VAL A 563 -48.90 60.72 -22.98
CA VAL A 563 -49.92 61.75 -23.21
C VAL A 563 -50.14 62.56 -21.93
N VAL A 564 -50.17 61.90 -20.77
CA VAL A 564 -50.25 62.57 -19.45
C VAL A 564 -49.07 63.53 -19.26
N ALA A 565 -47.84 63.06 -19.49
CA ALA A 565 -46.64 63.87 -19.35
C ALA A 565 -46.62 65.03 -20.35
N TYR A 566 -47.07 64.81 -21.59
CA TYR A 566 -47.13 65.85 -22.60
C TYR A 566 -48.14 66.97 -22.23
N ASP A 567 -49.34 66.60 -21.77
CA ASP A 567 -50.35 67.55 -21.31
C ASP A 567 -49.84 68.37 -20.12
N GLN A 568 -49.18 67.73 -19.15
CA GLN A 568 -48.60 68.42 -17.98
C GLN A 568 -47.46 69.38 -18.37
N GLN A 569 -46.58 68.98 -19.29
CA GLN A 569 -45.43 69.79 -19.68
C GLN A 569 -45.79 70.95 -20.62
N ARG A 570 -46.80 70.76 -21.48
CA ARG A 570 -47.14 71.72 -22.54
C ARG A 570 -48.46 72.46 -22.31
N GLY A 571 -49.20 72.13 -21.24
CA GLY A 571 -50.50 72.72 -20.95
C GLY A 571 -51.54 72.42 -22.04
N THR A 572 -51.50 71.23 -22.61
CA THR A 572 -52.46 70.78 -23.64
C THR A 572 -53.60 69.96 -23.04
N ASP A 573 -54.65 69.73 -23.85
CA ASP A 573 -55.86 68.98 -23.48
C ASP A 573 -55.99 67.68 -24.32
N LEU A 574 -54.91 66.96 -24.55
CA LEU A 574 -54.91 65.74 -25.36
C LEU A 574 -55.70 64.62 -24.69
N LEU A 575 -55.56 64.42 -23.38
CA LEU A 575 -56.33 63.43 -22.61
C LEU A 575 -57.84 63.68 -22.67
N ARG A 576 -58.26 64.95 -22.50
CA ARG A 576 -59.67 65.34 -22.62
C ARG A 576 -60.21 65.12 -24.03
N THR A 577 -59.35 65.34 -25.04
CA THR A 577 -59.70 65.13 -26.44
C THR A 577 -59.86 63.64 -26.76
N LEU A 578 -58.98 62.79 -26.22
CA LEU A 578 -59.06 61.32 -26.30
C LEU A 578 -60.33 60.78 -25.64
N ASP A 579 -60.68 61.24 -24.43
CA ASP A 579 -61.87 60.80 -23.70
C ASP A 579 -63.17 61.15 -24.46
N ALA A 580 -63.28 62.41 -24.94
CA ALA A 580 -64.41 62.86 -25.75
C ALA A 580 -64.49 62.13 -27.11
N TYR A 581 -63.34 61.85 -27.73
CA TYR A 581 -63.27 61.12 -28.99
C TYR A 581 -63.84 59.71 -28.86
N PHE A 582 -63.46 58.97 -27.81
CA PHE A 582 -64.02 57.65 -27.55
C PHE A 582 -65.49 57.71 -27.15
N ALA A 583 -65.92 58.68 -26.33
CA ALA A 583 -67.32 58.87 -25.97
C ALA A 583 -68.21 59.17 -27.20
N CYS A 584 -67.67 59.83 -28.21
CA CYS A 584 -68.35 60.12 -29.48
C CYS A 584 -68.30 58.99 -30.51
N GLY A 585 -67.86 57.78 -30.12
CA GLY A 585 -67.75 56.63 -31.02
C GLY A 585 -66.64 56.79 -32.06
N MET A 586 -65.52 57.41 -31.68
CA MET A 586 -64.35 57.64 -32.55
C MET A 586 -64.64 58.53 -33.78
N SER A 587 -65.59 59.47 -33.66
CA SER A 587 -65.95 60.42 -34.72
C SER A 587 -65.37 61.82 -34.46
N PRO A 588 -64.40 62.31 -35.26
CA PRO A 588 -63.84 63.66 -35.07
C PRO A 588 -64.88 64.78 -35.21
N ALA A 589 -65.90 64.58 -36.07
CA ALA A 589 -66.97 65.55 -36.27
C ALA A 589 -67.82 65.74 -35.01
N ARG A 590 -68.26 64.64 -34.38
CA ARG A 590 -69.03 64.68 -33.13
C ARG A 590 -68.18 65.16 -31.94
N THR A 591 -66.91 64.79 -31.93
CA THR A 591 -65.95 65.20 -30.89
C THR A 591 -65.73 66.72 -30.90
N LYS A 592 -65.75 67.36 -32.08
CA LYS A 592 -65.64 68.82 -32.21
C LYS A 592 -66.78 69.52 -31.46
N ASP A 593 -68.00 69.00 -31.59
CA ASP A 593 -69.22 69.61 -31.06
C ASP A 593 -69.25 69.48 -29.53
N ASP A 594 -68.83 68.32 -29.00
CA ASP A 594 -68.70 68.08 -27.56
C ASP A 594 -67.62 68.97 -26.90
N LEU A 595 -66.44 69.07 -27.54
CA LEU A 595 -65.32 69.86 -27.03
C LEU A 595 -65.43 71.37 -27.36
N HIS A 596 -66.41 71.79 -28.16
CA HIS A 596 -66.58 73.16 -28.63
C HIS A 596 -65.33 73.74 -29.33
N VAL A 597 -64.70 72.93 -30.18
CA VAL A 597 -63.50 73.31 -30.96
C VAL A 597 -63.70 73.04 -32.45
N HIS A 598 -62.80 73.55 -33.29
CA HIS A 598 -62.85 73.25 -34.73
C HIS A 598 -62.43 71.80 -35.01
N VAL A 599 -63.03 71.16 -36.03
CA VAL A 599 -62.72 69.75 -36.40
C VAL A 599 -61.24 69.54 -36.72
N ASN A 600 -60.59 70.53 -37.34
CA ASN A 600 -59.16 70.50 -37.62
C ASN A 600 -58.31 70.47 -36.34
N THR A 601 -58.76 71.13 -35.27
CA THR A 601 -58.08 71.10 -33.97
C THR A 601 -58.18 69.71 -33.34
N VAL A 602 -59.34 69.05 -33.44
CA VAL A 602 -59.50 67.65 -33.01
C VAL A 602 -58.57 66.74 -33.81
N ALA A 603 -58.57 66.85 -35.14
CA ALA A 603 -57.71 66.06 -36.00
C ALA A 603 -56.21 66.25 -35.66
N GLN A 604 -55.77 67.50 -35.47
CA GLN A 604 -54.39 67.81 -35.10
C GLN A 604 -53.99 67.24 -33.72
N ARG A 605 -54.91 67.27 -32.74
CA ARG A 605 -54.68 66.68 -31.41
C ARG A 605 -54.62 65.16 -31.48
N LEU A 606 -55.48 64.51 -32.24
CA LEU A 606 -55.46 63.05 -32.43
C LEU A 606 -54.21 62.59 -33.20
N GLU A 607 -53.74 63.37 -34.18
CA GLU A 607 -52.47 63.12 -34.87
C GLU A 607 -51.27 63.23 -33.91
N ARG A 608 -51.31 64.18 -32.96
CA ARG A 608 -50.31 64.28 -31.89
C ARG A 608 -50.37 63.08 -30.95
N VAL A 609 -51.56 62.61 -30.59
CA VAL A 609 -51.75 61.40 -29.78
C VAL A 609 -51.15 60.19 -30.49
N GLY A 610 -51.39 60.02 -31.79
CA GLY A 610 -50.78 58.93 -32.57
C GLY A 610 -49.26 58.98 -32.57
N ARG A 611 -48.66 60.17 -32.60
CA ARG A 611 -47.20 60.33 -32.44
C ARG A 611 -46.67 59.96 -31.05
N LEU A 612 -47.49 60.04 -30.00
CA LEU A 612 -47.09 59.72 -28.62
C LEU A 612 -47.38 58.25 -28.26
N LEU A 613 -48.43 57.65 -28.81
CA LEU A 613 -48.88 56.30 -28.47
C LEU A 613 -48.51 55.22 -29.49
N GLY A 614 -47.99 55.61 -30.66
CA GLY A 614 -47.70 54.70 -31.78
C GLY A 614 -48.79 54.74 -32.85
N GLU A 615 -48.44 54.33 -34.07
CA GLU A 615 -49.36 54.37 -35.24
C GLU A 615 -50.55 53.39 -35.09
N ASP A 616 -50.43 52.38 -34.25
CA ASP A 616 -51.42 51.32 -34.02
C ASP A 616 -52.39 51.63 -32.86
N TRP A 617 -52.35 52.84 -32.29
CA TRP A 617 -53.17 53.20 -31.12
C TRP A 617 -54.68 53.07 -31.34
N GLN A 618 -55.14 53.08 -32.60
CA GLN A 618 -56.54 52.91 -32.99
C GLN A 618 -56.94 51.43 -33.25
N SER A 619 -56.02 50.48 -33.09
CA SER A 619 -56.36 49.06 -33.21
C SER A 619 -57.36 48.64 -32.12
N PRO A 620 -58.26 47.68 -32.37
CA PRO A 620 -59.30 47.31 -31.40
C PRO A 620 -58.78 46.96 -30.00
N ALA A 621 -57.65 46.26 -29.93
CA ALA A 621 -57.01 45.88 -28.67
C ALA A 621 -56.46 47.11 -27.92
N ARG A 622 -55.74 48.00 -28.61
CA ARG A 622 -55.16 49.21 -28.00
C ARG A 622 -56.23 50.21 -27.58
N VAL A 623 -57.30 50.36 -28.37
CA VAL A 623 -58.44 51.23 -28.03
C VAL A 623 -59.07 50.82 -26.69
N LEU A 624 -59.25 49.51 -26.46
CA LEU A 624 -59.79 49.02 -25.19
C LEU A 624 -58.87 49.37 -24.02
N GLU A 625 -57.57 49.14 -24.16
CA GLU A 625 -56.58 49.45 -23.13
C GLU A 625 -56.54 50.95 -22.81
N ILE A 626 -56.53 51.80 -23.83
CA ILE A 626 -56.50 53.25 -23.67
C ILE A 626 -57.78 53.74 -23.01
N GLN A 627 -58.97 53.25 -23.41
CA GLN A 627 -60.22 53.60 -22.76
C GLN A 627 -60.25 53.18 -21.28
N LEU A 628 -59.72 52.00 -20.96
CA LEU A 628 -59.62 51.53 -19.58
C LEU A 628 -58.63 52.39 -18.78
N ALA A 629 -57.47 52.71 -19.35
CA ALA A 629 -56.45 53.56 -18.74
C ALA A 629 -56.98 54.98 -18.47
N LEU A 630 -57.76 55.56 -19.38
CA LEU A 630 -58.41 56.87 -19.19
C LEU A 630 -59.39 56.85 -18.00
N ARG A 631 -60.21 55.79 -17.88
CA ARG A 631 -61.13 55.62 -16.75
C ARG A 631 -60.39 55.44 -15.42
N LEU A 632 -59.36 54.60 -15.40
CA LEU A 632 -58.53 54.36 -14.22
C LEU A 632 -57.77 55.62 -13.80
N HIS A 633 -57.23 56.38 -14.75
CA HIS A 633 -56.55 57.65 -14.48
C HIS A 633 -57.50 58.65 -13.83
N ARG A 634 -58.73 58.81 -14.35
CA ARG A 634 -59.77 59.68 -13.76
C ARG A 634 -60.15 59.29 -12.34
N LEU A 635 -60.27 57.98 -12.07
CA LEU A 635 -60.55 57.49 -10.72
C LEU A 635 -59.37 57.78 -9.76
N SER A 636 -58.14 57.61 -10.24
CA SER A 636 -56.93 57.86 -9.44
C SER A 636 -56.69 59.34 -9.12
N THR A 637 -57.07 60.25 -10.03
CA THR A 637 -56.96 61.71 -9.81
C THR A 637 -58.10 62.23 -8.94
N ALA A 638 -59.31 61.68 -9.09
CA ALA A 638 -60.45 62.03 -8.23
C ALA A 638 -60.28 61.57 -6.77
N ALA A 639 -59.49 60.52 -6.51
CA ALA A 639 -59.21 60.04 -5.14
C ALA A 639 -58.07 60.81 -4.43
N ARG A 640 -57.36 61.70 -5.13
CA ARG A 640 -56.28 62.55 -4.58
C ARG A 640 -56.75 63.97 -4.22
N HIS A 641 -58.02 64.29 -4.47
CA HIS A 641 -58.72 65.48 -4.03
C HIS A 641 -59.83 65.07 -3.07
#